data_AF-A0A2M7KVN3-F1
#
_entry.id   AF-A0A2M7KVN3-F1
#
_cell.length_a   1.000
_cell.length_b   1.000
_cell.length_c   1.000
_cell.angle_alpha   90.00
_cell.angle_beta   90.00
_cell.angle_gamma   90.00
#
_symmetry.space_group_name_H-M   'P 1'
#
loop_
_entity.id
_entity.type
_entity.pdbx_description
1 polymer ?
#
loop_
_entity_poly.entity_id
_entity_poly.type
_entity_poly.pdbx_seq_one_letter_code
_entity_poly.pdbx_strand_id
1 'polypeptide(L)'
;MREPLRFTFYALRFIFPITTKNMAISLENKIVLVTGASSGFGADAARLFAREGCIVVLAARRMDRLTALAEEIRAAGGEALPLPLDVAEQSQIEDLVQTVLDAYGRIDILFNNAGFGRLDWLERLDPERDINAQLDVNLRGLIQVTRAVLPHMLARRAGHIINVSSVAGMIAAPLYSIYAATKYGVRAFTDALRREVAPFGVQVSGIYPGPAFTEFGKHSGDNAVKSDLKLPNWISMSSEYVARRAVSLAKRPRRTLVIPWWFRPLVSFDYHFPSLVDWLLKVAFVRRFHKVETAPREAPCGHAVGQAPFRGCFARSPTKRRNMRISRLTKLSESLRASNLDALALNPSPSLTYLTSLHFHISERPVVVIFTADHAPVIILPELEMLKVTGLPYEIKAFPYPENPAEWEGVFRRAVQSLGLDGRRIGVEPRAMRLLEFRHIQAGAPEADFPDASDAVSRLRVRKDPDEIAAMRKAVKAAQSALEATIPFIKIGMTEKEIAGELVVQLLRHGSQSEMPFAPIVSGGPNSANPHASPSERRLQPGDLLVVDWGASVDGYISDLTRTFAIGEVEAEYRKIHQIVLEANAAGRAAAKPGVPCANVDKAAREVIEKAGYGQYFTHRTGHGIGMEGHEEPYMRSDNMQILEPGMAFTVEPGIYLPERGGVRIEDNVVISEKGAECLSDMERELRVVE
;
A
#
# COMPACT_ATOMS: atom_id res chain seq x y z
N MET A 1 -26.50 -26.52 56.93
CA MET A 1 -27.38 -27.11 55.89
C MET A 1 -28.55 -26.16 55.67
N ARG A 2 -28.86 -25.89 54.40
CA ARG A 2 -30.00 -25.11 53.84
C ARG A 2 -29.88 -23.58 53.86
N GLU A 3 -29.40 -23.04 52.75
CA GLU A 3 -30.19 -22.18 51.83
C GLU A 3 -29.41 -22.04 50.51
N PRO A 4 -30.00 -22.49 49.38
CA PRO A 4 -30.08 -21.57 48.25
C PRO A 4 -31.33 -21.82 47.39
N LEU A 5 -32.33 -20.94 47.49
CA LEU A 5 -33.47 -20.94 46.55
C LEU A 5 -33.97 -19.54 46.20
N ARG A 6 -33.12 -18.51 46.37
CA ARG A 6 -33.45 -17.12 46.00
C ARG A 6 -32.68 -16.54 44.81
N PHE A 7 -31.66 -17.23 44.28
CA PHE A 7 -30.86 -16.72 43.16
C PHE A 7 -31.43 -17.02 41.76
N THR A 8 -32.33 -17.99 41.63
CA THR A 8 -32.78 -18.47 40.32
C THR A 8 -33.83 -17.58 39.64
N PHE A 9 -34.48 -16.66 40.36
CA PHE A 9 -35.51 -15.79 39.78
C PHE A 9 -35.00 -14.45 39.22
N TYR A 10 -33.77 -14.02 39.55
CA TYR A 10 -33.21 -12.78 38.98
C TYR A 10 -32.45 -12.99 37.65
N ALA A 11 -31.92 -14.18 37.39
CA ALA A 11 -31.16 -14.47 36.16
C ALA A 11 -32.03 -14.62 34.90
N LEU A 12 -33.29 -15.03 35.03
CA LEU A 12 -34.20 -15.23 33.89
C LEU A 12 -34.70 -13.92 33.26
N ARG A 13 -34.58 -12.78 33.97
CA ARG A 13 -34.96 -11.46 33.44
C ARG A 13 -33.91 -10.84 32.50
N PHE A 14 -32.70 -11.41 32.43
CA PHE A 14 -31.64 -11.00 31.52
C PHE A 14 -31.56 -11.81 30.22
N ILE A 15 -32.29 -12.93 30.13
CA ILE A 15 -32.20 -13.85 28.98
C ILE A 15 -33.33 -13.61 27.96
N PHE A 16 -34.47 -13.11 28.40
CA PHE A 16 -35.54 -12.64 27.51
C PHE A 16 -35.73 -11.13 27.69
N PRO A 17 -35.33 -10.30 26.71
CA PRO A 17 -35.80 -8.92 26.71
C PRO A 17 -37.32 -8.99 26.61
N ILE A 18 -38.00 -8.38 27.59
CA ILE A 18 -39.42 -8.08 27.54
C ILE A 18 -39.67 -7.49 26.16
N THR A 19 -40.38 -8.23 25.30
CA THR A 19 -40.92 -7.70 24.06
C THR A 19 -41.94 -6.64 24.43
N THR A 20 -41.48 -5.42 24.68
CA THR A 20 -42.30 -4.25 24.41
C THR A 20 -42.67 -4.39 22.94
N LYS A 21 -43.98 -4.45 22.65
CA LYS A 21 -44.49 -4.17 21.31
C LYS A 21 -44.02 -2.75 21.00
N ASN A 22 -42.81 -2.60 20.44
CA ASN A 22 -42.33 -1.30 20.00
C ASN A 22 -43.31 -0.83 18.93
N MET A 23 -44.08 0.21 19.26
CA MET A 23 -44.89 0.93 18.31
C MET A 23 -44.02 1.29 17.11
N ALA A 24 -44.56 1.11 15.90
CA ALA A 24 -43.83 1.46 14.69
C ALA A 24 -43.50 2.95 14.73
N ILE A 25 -42.25 3.30 14.44
CA ILE A 25 -41.81 4.69 14.31
C ILE A 25 -42.50 5.26 13.06
N SER A 26 -43.13 6.44 13.19
CA SER A 26 -43.64 7.17 12.03
C SER A 26 -42.48 7.69 11.20
N LEU A 27 -42.55 7.50 9.89
CA LEU A 27 -41.55 7.94 8.93
C LEU A 27 -41.92 9.29 8.28
N GLU A 28 -43.10 9.81 8.59
CA GLU A 28 -43.58 11.09 8.07
C GLU A 28 -42.64 12.24 8.44
N ASN A 29 -42.30 13.08 7.46
CA ASN A 29 -41.38 14.22 7.58
C ASN A 29 -39.96 13.87 8.06
N LYS A 30 -39.54 12.61 7.92
CA LYS A 30 -38.16 12.19 8.16
C LYS A 30 -37.29 12.44 6.93
N ILE A 31 -36.08 12.95 7.15
CA ILE A 31 -35.08 13.14 6.09
C ILE A 31 -34.28 11.85 5.93
N VAL A 32 -34.41 11.20 4.77
CA VAL A 32 -33.75 9.92 4.47
C VAL A 32 -32.69 10.13 3.40
N LEU A 33 -31.42 9.96 3.78
CA LEU A 33 -30.31 9.96 2.83
C LEU A 33 -30.07 8.56 2.29
N VAL A 34 -30.25 8.36 0.98
CA VAL A 34 -30.07 7.07 0.30
C VAL A 34 -28.85 7.13 -0.62
N THR A 35 -27.80 6.37 -0.28
CA THR A 35 -26.63 6.22 -1.16
C THR A 35 -26.87 5.13 -2.21
N GLY A 36 -26.37 5.33 -3.43
CA GLY A 36 -26.60 4.40 -4.53
C GLY A 36 -28.06 4.40 -5.03
N ALA A 37 -28.75 5.54 -4.95
CA ALA A 37 -30.17 5.66 -5.30
C ALA A 37 -30.50 5.49 -6.79
N SER A 38 -29.50 5.47 -7.68
CA SER A 38 -29.70 5.44 -9.15
C SER A 38 -30.26 4.12 -9.73
N SER A 39 -30.34 3.03 -8.95
CA SER A 39 -30.83 1.73 -9.42
C SER A 39 -31.11 0.74 -8.28
N GLY A 40 -31.78 -0.36 -8.59
CA GLY A 40 -31.90 -1.53 -7.71
C GLY A 40 -32.52 -1.20 -6.34
N PHE A 41 -31.92 -1.73 -5.27
CA PHE A 41 -32.43 -1.54 -3.90
C PHE A 41 -32.54 -0.08 -3.49
N GLY A 42 -31.59 0.77 -3.91
CA GLY A 42 -31.57 2.19 -3.55
C GLY A 42 -32.75 2.94 -4.17
N ALA A 43 -33.00 2.73 -5.46
CA ALA A 43 -34.12 3.35 -6.17
C ALA A 43 -35.47 2.90 -5.59
N ASP A 44 -35.65 1.60 -5.35
CA ASP A 44 -36.90 1.08 -4.80
C ASP A 44 -37.11 1.48 -3.34
N ALA A 45 -36.05 1.56 -2.55
CA ALA A 45 -36.12 2.07 -1.18
C ALA A 45 -36.52 3.54 -1.17
N ALA A 46 -35.94 4.36 -2.06
CA ALA A 46 -36.31 5.76 -2.19
C ALA A 46 -37.80 5.95 -2.50
N ARG A 47 -38.35 5.20 -3.48
CA ARG A 47 -39.80 5.21 -3.77
C ARG A 47 -40.64 4.86 -2.55
N LEU A 48 -40.25 3.81 -1.83
CA LEU A 48 -41.02 3.36 -0.67
C LEU A 48 -40.89 4.29 0.53
N PHE A 49 -39.72 4.90 0.77
CA PHE A 49 -39.57 5.93 1.80
C PHE A 49 -40.43 7.16 1.49
N ALA A 50 -40.44 7.62 0.24
CA ALA A 50 -41.29 8.75 -0.17
C ALA A 50 -42.78 8.46 0.02
N ARG A 51 -43.24 7.24 -0.30
CA ARG A 51 -44.63 6.79 -0.06
C ARG A 51 -45.01 6.74 1.43
N GLU A 52 -44.04 6.69 2.32
CA GLU A 52 -44.22 6.73 3.77
C GLU A 52 -44.16 8.16 4.34
N GLY A 53 -44.12 9.17 3.46
CA GLY A 53 -44.07 10.58 3.83
C GLY A 53 -42.66 11.10 4.18
N CYS A 54 -41.60 10.37 3.82
CA CYS A 54 -40.23 10.87 3.98
C CYS A 54 -39.87 11.90 2.90
N ILE A 55 -38.97 12.81 3.26
CA ILE A 55 -38.20 13.62 2.32
C ILE A 55 -36.94 12.83 1.97
N VAL A 56 -36.79 12.45 0.71
CA VAL A 56 -35.72 11.51 0.30
C VAL A 56 -34.60 12.23 -0.44
N VAL A 57 -33.40 12.20 0.12
CA VAL A 57 -32.19 12.65 -0.57
C VAL A 57 -31.63 11.48 -1.38
N LEU A 58 -31.61 11.63 -2.69
CA LEU A 58 -31.15 10.62 -3.63
C LEU A 58 -29.69 10.92 -3.99
N ALA A 59 -28.76 10.08 -3.54
CA ALA A 59 -27.33 10.33 -3.75
C ALA A 59 -26.66 9.21 -4.56
N ALA A 60 -26.10 9.56 -5.73
CA ALA A 60 -25.34 8.65 -6.60
C ALA A 60 -24.60 9.43 -7.72
N ARG A 61 -23.76 8.74 -8.48
CA ARG A 61 -23.00 9.32 -9.61
C ARG A 61 -23.83 9.67 -10.84
N ARG A 62 -24.89 8.90 -11.12
CA ARG A 62 -25.70 9.00 -12.36
C ARG A 62 -26.83 10.02 -12.20
N MET A 63 -26.52 11.30 -12.38
CA MET A 63 -27.47 12.40 -12.15
C MET A 63 -28.72 12.32 -13.04
N ASP A 64 -28.59 11.87 -14.29
CA ASP A 64 -29.71 11.62 -15.20
C ASP A 64 -30.78 10.73 -14.57
N ARG A 65 -30.36 9.63 -13.95
CA ARG A 65 -31.28 8.68 -13.29
C ARG A 65 -31.85 9.22 -11.98
N LEU A 66 -31.06 10.00 -11.24
CA LEU A 66 -31.53 10.60 -9.99
C LEU A 66 -32.58 11.67 -10.25
N THR A 67 -32.38 12.51 -11.26
CA THR A 67 -33.35 13.53 -11.67
C THR A 67 -34.66 12.88 -12.10
N ALA A 68 -34.60 11.85 -12.96
CA ALA A 68 -35.80 11.11 -13.37
C ALA A 68 -36.54 10.46 -12.19
N LEU A 69 -35.80 9.86 -11.24
CA LEU A 69 -36.41 9.28 -10.03
C LEU A 69 -37.00 10.36 -9.10
N ALA A 70 -36.36 11.51 -8.98
CA ALA A 70 -36.88 12.62 -8.19
C ALA A 70 -38.17 13.17 -8.79
N GLU A 71 -38.23 13.33 -10.12
CA GLU A 71 -39.45 13.73 -10.84
C GLU A 71 -40.57 12.70 -10.66
N GLU A 72 -40.27 11.41 -10.77
CA GLU A 72 -41.23 10.32 -10.52
C GLU A 72 -41.81 10.40 -9.09
N ILE A 73 -40.96 10.60 -8.08
CA ILE A 73 -41.38 10.72 -6.68
C ILE A 73 -42.25 11.97 -6.47
N ARG A 74 -41.85 13.12 -7.03
CA ARG A 74 -42.60 14.38 -6.93
C ARG A 74 -43.96 14.30 -7.63
N ALA A 75 -44.03 13.65 -8.79
CA ALA A 75 -45.28 13.41 -9.50
C ALA A 75 -46.26 12.53 -8.70
N ALA A 76 -45.73 11.62 -7.87
CA ALA A 76 -46.52 10.81 -6.94
C ALA A 76 -46.86 11.53 -5.61
N GLY A 77 -46.54 12.82 -5.48
CA GLY A 77 -46.83 13.64 -4.31
C GLY A 77 -45.80 13.55 -3.17
N GLY A 78 -44.65 12.92 -3.39
CA GLY A 78 -43.55 12.84 -2.41
C GLY A 78 -42.50 13.93 -2.60
N GLU A 79 -41.57 14.04 -1.65
CA GLU A 79 -40.43 14.96 -1.74
C GLU A 79 -39.12 14.22 -1.98
N ALA A 80 -38.35 14.68 -2.97
CA ALA A 80 -37.04 14.13 -3.31
C ALA A 80 -36.03 15.22 -3.69
N LEU A 81 -34.79 15.06 -3.26
CA LEU A 81 -33.66 15.93 -3.63
C LEU A 81 -32.54 15.09 -4.25
N PRO A 82 -32.30 15.19 -5.58
CA PRO A 82 -31.19 14.50 -6.23
C PRO A 82 -29.88 15.26 -6.02
N LEU A 83 -28.84 14.59 -5.51
CA LEU A 83 -27.51 15.15 -5.31
C LEU A 83 -26.43 14.22 -5.89
N PRO A 84 -25.37 14.76 -6.54
CA PRO A 84 -24.27 13.94 -7.02
C PRO A 84 -23.48 13.37 -5.84
N LEU A 85 -23.11 12.09 -5.95
CA LEU A 85 -22.24 11.44 -4.98
C LEU A 85 -21.47 10.27 -5.60
N ASP A 86 -20.15 10.38 -5.63
CA ASP A 86 -19.25 9.24 -5.56
C ASP A 86 -18.84 9.00 -4.11
N VAL A 87 -19.23 7.85 -3.54
CA VAL A 87 -18.89 7.49 -2.15
C VAL A 87 -17.41 7.19 -1.97
N ALA A 88 -16.63 7.07 -3.05
CA ALA A 88 -15.18 6.96 -2.95
C ALA A 88 -14.49 8.33 -2.73
N GLU A 89 -15.15 9.45 -3.07
CA GLU A 89 -14.56 10.80 -2.95
C GLU A 89 -15.00 11.54 -1.70
N GLN A 90 -14.02 11.87 -0.85
CA GLN A 90 -14.25 12.49 0.45
C GLN A 90 -14.90 13.87 0.37
N SER A 91 -14.48 14.72 -0.57
CA SER A 91 -15.04 16.05 -0.76
C SER A 91 -16.53 16.00 -1.12
N GLN A 92 -16.93 15.09 -2.01
CA GLN A 92 -18.34 14.93 -2.38
C GLN A 92 -19.21 14.43 -1.21
N ILE A 93 -18.65 13.63 -0.29
CA ILE A 93 -19.37 13.21 0.92
C ILE A 93 -19.63 14.40 1.85
N GLU A 94 -18.62 15.24 2.05
CA GLU A 94 -18.70 16.42 2.91
C GLU A 94 -19.69 17.44 2.34
N ASP A 95 -19.58 17.74 1.05
CA ASP A 95 -20.49 18.64 0.33
C ASP A 95 -21.94 18.13 0.36
N LEU A 96 -22.15 16.83 0.16
CA LEU A 96 -23.47 16.21 0.24
C LEU A 96 -24.09 16.40 1.62
N VAL A 97 -23.35 16.06 2.68
CA VAL A 97 -23.88 16.15 4.05
C VAL A 97 -24.16 17.60 4.41
N GLN A 98 -23.26 18.52 4.09
CA GLN A 98 -23.47 19.95 4.33
C GLN A 98 -24.70 20.47 3.57
N THR A 99 -24.84 20.14 2.29
CA THR A 99 -25.99 20.54 1.46
C THR A 99 -27.32 20.06 2.06
N VAL A 100 -27.37 18.82 2.56
CA VAL A 100 -28.58 18.27 3.19
C VAL A 100 -28.90 18.96 4.51
N LEU A 101 -27.88 19.29 5.30
CA LEU A 101 -28.05 20.02 6.55
C LEU A 101 -28.46 21.47 6.32
N ASP A 102 -27.95 22.13 5.29
CA ASP A 102 -28.34 23.49 4.93
C ASP A 102 -29.80 23.52 4.44
N ALA A 103 -30.21 22.51 3.67
CA ALA A 103 -31.56 22.42 3.12
C ALA A 103 -32.62 22.02 4.17
N TYR A 104 -32.31 21.09 5.08
CA TYR A 104 -33.31 20.46 5.94
C TYR A 104 -32.97 20.49 7.44
N GLY A 105 -31.79 20.98 7.82
CA GLY A 105 -31.31 21.08 9.21
C GLY A 105 -30.95 19.75 9.88
N ARG A 106 -31.26 18.59 9.26
CA ARG A 106 -31.08 17.28 9.88
C ARG A 106 -31.05 16.13 8.88
N ILE A 107 -30.48 15.01 9.30
CA ILE A 107 -30.57 13.71 8.64
C ILE A 107 -31.12 12.70 9.66
N ASP A 108 -32.31 12.15 9.41
CA ASP A 108 -32.99 11.23 10.33
C ASP A 108 -32.59 9.78 10.09
N ILE A 109 -32.48 9.39 8.82
CA ILE A 109 -32.14 8.03 8.42
C ILE A 109 -31.04 8.08 7.37
N LEU A 110 -29.95 7.34 7.60
CA LEU A 110 -28.93 7.06 6.60
C LEU A 110 -29.11 5.63 6.09
N PHE A 111 -29.50 5.47 4.83
CA PHE A 111 -29.54 4.17 4.17
C PHE A 111 -28.29 3.99 3.30
N ASN A 112 -27.27 3.38 3.89
CA ASN A 112 -25.99 3.07 3.24
C ASN A 112 -26.13 1.86 2.33
N ASN A 113 -26.49 2.12 1.08
CA ASN A 113 -26.79 1.10 0.09
C ASN A 113 -25.78 1.06 -1.08
N ALA A 114 -25.03 2.12 -1.33
CA ALA A 114 -24.03 2.16 -2.39
C ALA A 114 -23.09 0.95 -2.31
N GLY A 115 -22.94 0.24 -3.43
CA GLY A 115 -22.06 -0.91 -3.53
C GLY A 115 -22.25 -1.71 -4.81
N PHE A 116 -21.23 -2.47 -5.18
CA PHE A 116 -21.23 -3.40 -6.30
C PHE A 116 -20.37 -4.61 -5.97
N GLY A 117 -20.41 -5.65 -6.78
CA GLY A 117 -19.57 -6.83 -6.61
C GLY A 117 -18.89 -7.15 -7.91
N ARG A 118 -17.62 -7.59 -7.88
CA ARG A 118 -16.91 -8.21 -9.00
C ARG A 118 -16.48 -9.58 -8.51
N LEU A 119 -16.99 -10.62 -9.16
CA LEU A 119 -16.94 -11.99 -8.65
C LEU A 119 -16.13 -12.84 -9.62
N ASP A 120 -14.92 -13.22 -9.26
CA ASP A 120 -14.09 -14.16 -10.01
C ASP A 120 -13.13 -14.84 -9.03
N TRP A 121 -12.35 -15.80 -9.53
CA TRP A 121 -11.19 -16.31 -8.82
C TRP A 121 -10.23 -15.17 -8.51
N LEU A 122 -9.66 -15.18 -7.29
CA LEU A 122 -8.87 -14.07 -6.78
C LEU A 122 -7.73 -13.68 -7.73
N GLU A 123 -7.06 -14.67 -8.33
CA GLU A 123 -5.95 -14.47 -9.27
C GLU A 123 -6.36 -13.87 -10.63
N ARG A 124 -7.67 -13.74 -10.89
CA ARG A 124 -8.24 -13.17 -12.13
C ARG A 124 -8.83 -11.77 -11.94
N LEU A 125 -8.93 -11.30 -10.69
CA LEU A 125 -9.45 -9.97 -10.40
C LEU A 125 -8.38 -8.92 -10.66
N ASP A 126 -8.76 -7.83 -11.32
CA ASP A 126 -7.88 -6.68 -11.50
C ASP A 126 -7.69 -5.91 -10.17
N PRO A 127 -6.44 -5.62 -9.75
CA PRO A 127 -6.19 -4.95 -8.47
C PRO A 127 -6.90 -3.60 -8.31
N GLU A 128 -6.99 -2.78 -9.36
CA GLU A 128 -7.60 -1.46 -9.24
C GLU A 128 -9.11 -1.50 -9.47
N ARG A 129 -9.54 -2.06 -10.61
CA ARG A 129 -10.95 -2.07 -11.03
C ARG A 129 -11.83 -3.03 -10.24
N ASP A 130 -11.28 -4.15 -9.78
CA ASP A 130 -12.06 -5.17 -9.09
C ASP A 130 -11.75 -5.22 -7.60
N ILE A 131 -10.49 -5.09 -7.17
CA ILE A 131 -10.14 -5.17 -5.74
C ILE A 131 -10.35 -3.83 -5.04
N ASN A 132 -9.57 -2.80 -5.39
CA ASN A 132 -9.60 -1.49 -4.74
C ASN A 132 -10.97 -0.83 -4.90
N ALA A 133 -11.53 -0.80 -6.11
CA ALA A 133 -12.85 -0.20 -6.31
C ALA A 133 -13.96 -0.85 -5.46
N GLN A 134 -13.93 -2.18 -5.22
CA GLN A 134 -14.88 -2.82 -4.31
C GLN A 134 -14.64 -2.40 -2.85
N LEU A 135 -13.39 -2.34 -2.39
CA LEU A 135 -13.02 -1.89 -1.05
C LEU A 135 -13.42 -0.43 -0.81
N ASP A 136 -13.10 0.44 -1.75
CA ASP A 136 -13.36 1.87 -1.68
C ASP A 136 -14.86 2.16 -1.66
N VAL A 137 -15.66 1.54 -2.54
CA VAL A 137 -17.10 1.80 -2.59
C VAL A 137 -17.88 1.07 -1.49
N ASN A 138 -17.67 -0.24 -1.33
CA ASN A 138 -18.53 -1.06 -0.45
C ASN A 138 -18.23 -0.87 1.04
N LEU A 139 -16.98 -0.56 1.39
CA LEU A 139 -16.52 -0.51 2.77
C LEU A 139 -16.07 0.90 3.16
N ARG A 140 -15.01 1.42 2.54
CA ARG A 140 -14.45 2.73 2.92
C ARG A 140 -15.47 3.85 2.75
N GLY A 141 -16.14 3.92 1.61
CA GLY A 141 -17.14 4.94 1.30
C GLY A 141 -18.34 4.89 2.25
N LEU A 142 -18.83 3.69 2.57
CA LEU A 142 -19.87 3.49 3.58
C LEU A 142 -19.42 4.03 4.95
N ILE A 143 -18.20 3.74 5.37
CA ILE A 143 -17.63 4.22 6.63
C ILE A 143 -17.54 5.75 6.61
N GLN A 144 -17.05 6.35 5.52
CA GLN A 144 -16.87 7.79 5.43
C GLN A 144 -18.20 8.56 5.39
N VAL A 145 -19.19 8.09 4.63
CA VAL A 145 -20.55 8.68 4.66
C VAL A 145 -21.13 8.59 6.07
N THR A 146 -20.95 7.45 6.74
CA THR A 146 -21.41 7.29 8.12
C THR A 146 -20.69 8.26 9.07
N ARG A 147 -19.36 8.39 8.95
CA ARG A 147 -18.54 9.31 9.75
C ARG A 147 -18.97 10.77 9.56
N ALA A 148 -19.34 11.18 8.34
CA ALA A 148 -19.80 12.53 8.06
C ALA A 148 -21.19 12.81 8.64
N VAL A 149 -22.12 11.86 8.57
CA VAL A 149 -23.49 12.03 9.09
C VAL A 149 -23.57 11.90 10.62
N LEU A 150 -22.73 11.04 11.21
CA LEU A 150 -22.86 10.61 12.60
C LEU A 150 -22.79 11.75 13.65
N PRO A 151 -21.88 12.74 13.57
CA PRO A 151 -21.81 13.83 14.56
C PRO A 151 -23.14 14.56 14.74
N HIS A 152 -23.89 14.78 13.66
CA HIS A 152 -25.19 15.45 13.69
C HIS A 152 -26.28 14.58 14.34
N MET A 153 -26.25 13.26 14.12
CA MET A 153 -27.14 12.32 14.81
C MET A 153 -26.82 12.23 16.31
N LEU A 154 -25.54 12.24 16.68
CA LEU A 154 -25.08 12.21 18.07
C LEU A 154 -25.48 13.48 18.82
N ALA A 155 -25.26 14.65 18.22
CA ALA A 155 -25.64 15.94 18.80
C ALA A 155 -27.15 16.01 19.11
N ARG A 156 -27.97 15.46 18.21
CA ARG A 156 -29.43 15.39 18.38
C ARG A 156 -29.91 14.21 19.23
N ARG A 157 -29.00 13.29 19.56
CA ARG A 157 -29.27 12.02 20.24
C ARG A 157 -30.36 11.18 19.58
N ALA A 158 -30.47 11.28 18.25
CA ALA A 158 -31.51 10.63 17.46
C ALA A 158 -31.04 10.42 16.02
N GLY A 159 -31.31 9.23 15.49
CA GLY A 159 -31.03 8.88 14.10
C GLY A 159 -31.05 7.37 13.89
N HIS A 160 -31.16 6.93 12.64
CA HIS A 160 -31.06 5.51 12.29
C HIS A 160 -30.14 5.29 11.10
N ILE A 161 -29.05 4.57 11.30
CA ILE A 161 -28.14 4.15 10.25
C ILE A 161 -28.48 2.71 9.86
N ILE A 162 -28.77 2.48 8.58
CA ILE A 162 -29.08 1.17 8.01
C ILE A 162 -28.01 0.84 6.97
N ASN A 163 -27.15 -0.12 7.29
CA ASN A 163 -26.06 -0.57 6.42
C ASN A 163 -26.46 -1.81 5.63
N VAL A 164 -26.35 -1.73 4.30
CA VAL A 164 -26.60 -2.85 3.39
C VAL A 164 -25.32 -3.69 3.23
N SER A 165 -25.28 -4.81 3.95
CA SER A 165 -24.27 -5.84 3.76
C SER A 165 -24.75 -6.86 2.72
N SER A 166 -24.52 -8.14 2.95
CA SER A 166 -25.03 -9.27 2.17
C SER A 166 -24.93 -10.53 3.02
N VAL A 167 -25.63 -11.60 2.67
CA VAL A 167 -25.32 -12.93 3.21
C VAL A 167 -23.83 -13.29 2.97
N ALA A 168 -23.19 -12.73 1.93
CA ALA A 168 -21.74 -12.85 1.72
C ALA A 168 -20.88 -12.22 2.84
N GLY A 169 -21.46 -11.38 3.70
CA GLY A 169 -20.84 -10.88 4.94
C GLY A 169 -21.02 -11.83 6.15
N MET A 170 -21.57 -13.02 5.91
CA MET A 170 -21.82 -14.05 6.91
C MET A 170 -21.38 -15.46 6.47
N ILE A 171 -21.31 -15.73 5.17
CA ILE A 171 -20.79 -16.96 4.57
C ILE A 171 -19.91 -16.54 3.39
N ALA A 172 -18.65 -16.97 3.36
CA ALA A 172 -17.70 -16.62 2.30
C ALA A 172 -17.59 -17.76 1.28
N ALA A 173 -18.30 -17.64 0.16
CA ALA A 173 -18.26 -18.63 -0.91
C ALA A 173 -17.08 -18.39 -1.89
N PRO A 174 -16.60 -19.42 -2.61
CA PRO A 174 -15.65 -19.24 -3.72
C PRO A 174 -16.17 -18.22 -4.76
N LEU A 175 -15.26 -17.50 -5.43
CA LEU A 175 -15.50 -16.34 -6.32
C LEU A 175 -15.89 -15.03 -5.61
N TYR A 176 -16.20 -15.05 -4.32
CA TYR A 176 -16.61 -13.87 -3.57
C TYR A 176 -15.48 -13.29 -2.72
N SER A 177 -14.21 -13.66 -2.90
CA SER A 177 -13.12 -13.33 -1.96
C SER A 177 -13.08 -11.86 -1.54
N ILE A 178 -13.08 -10.94 -2.51
CA ILE A 178 -13.09 -9.50 -2.21
C ILE A 178 -14.47 -9.03 -1.78
N TYR A 179 -15.54 -9.39 -2.49
CA TYR A 179 -16.89 -8.96 -2.14
C TYR A 179 -17.28 -9.37 -0.71
N ALA A 180 -17.04 -10.62 -0.33
CA ALA A 180 -17.23 -11.15 1.01
C ALA A 180 -16.38 -10.37 2.02
N ALA A 181 -15.09 -10.12 1.75
CA ALA A 181 -14.25 -9.31 2.63
C ALA A 181 -14.87 -7.92 2.89
N THR A 182 -15.34 -7.22 1.85
CA THR A 182 -16.02 -5.93 2.04
C THR A 182 -17.28 -6.06 2.89
N LYS A 183 -18.11 -7.10 2.67
CA LYS A 183 -19.39 -7.28 3.39
C LYS A 183 -19.21 -7.78 4.82
N TYR A 184 -18.17 -8.55 5.11
CA TYR A 184 -17.71 -8.87 6.47
C TYR A 184 -17.19 -7.62 7.17
N GLY A 185 -16.44 -6.76 6.48
CA GLY A 185 -16.04 -5.44 6.99
C GLY A 185 -17.24 -4.58 7.36
N VAL A 186 -18.25 -4.48 6.48
CA VAL A 186 -19.49 -3.75 6.77
C VAL A 186 -20.22 -4.35 7.97
N ARG A 187 -20.27 -5.68 8.10
CA ARG A 187 -20.86 -6.36 9.27
C ARG A 187 -20.15 -5.97 10.56
N ALA A 188 -18.83 -6.09 10.58
CA ALA A 188 -18.00 -5.76 11.73
C ALA A 188 -18.16 -4.29 12.12
N PHE A 189 -18.07 -3.38 11.15
CA PHE A 189 -18.28 -1.94 11.34
C PHE A 189 -19.68 -1.64 11.91
N THR A 190 -20.72 -2.19 11.31
CA THR A 190 -22.12 -2.01 11.78
C THR A 190 -22.28 -2.50 13.22
N ASP A 191 -21.62 -3.59 13.57
CA ASP A 191 -21.69 -4.17 14.90
C ASP A 191 -20.92 -3.37 15.96
N ALA A 192 -19.73 -2.88 15.62
CA ALA A 192 -18.95 -1.98 16.48
C ALA A 192 -19.69 -0.66 16.70
N LEU A 193 -20.03 0.03 15.60
CA LEU A 193 -20.68 1.34 15.63
C LEU A 193 -21.98 1.32 16.45
N ARG A 194 -22.81 0.28 16.30
CA ARG A 194 -24.05 0.15 17.08
C ARG A 194 -23.79 0.22 18.59
N ARG A 195 -22.70 -0.40 19.06
CA ARG A 195 -22.36 -0.42 20.49
C ARG A 195 -21.82 0.92 20.95
N GLU A 196 -21.02 1.58 20.10
CA GLU A 196 -20.47 2.91 20.37
C GLU A 196 -21.57 3.96 20.51
N VAL A 197 -22.58 3.93 19.64
CA VAL A 197 -23.57 5.02 19.54
C VAL A 197 -24.87 4.76 20.33
N ALA A 198 -25.08 3.54 20.82
CA ALA A 198 -26.28 3.16 21.57
C ALA A 198 -26.57 4.07 22.79
N PRO A 199 -25.58 4.47 23.62
CA PRO A 199 -25.81 5.40 24.73
C PRO A 199 -26.28 6.80 24.31
N PHE A 200 -26.14 7.14 23.03
CA PHE A 200 -26.49 8.42 22.44
C PHE A 200 -27.81 8.38 21.66
N GLY A 201 -28.62 7.31 21.78
CA GLY A 201 -29.95 7.26 21.15
C GLY A 201 -29.95 7.05 19.63
N VAL A 202 -28.79 6.88 19.01
CA VAL A 202 -28.67 6.55 17.58
C VAL A 202 -28.81 5.04 17.38
N GLN A 203 -29.69 4.63 16.46
CA GLN A 203 -29.90 3.24 16.11
C GLN A 203 -29.01 2.85 14.93
N VAL A 204 -28.49 1.63 14.94
CA VAL A 204 -27.70 1.08 13.83
C VAL A 204 -28.19 -0.33 13.50
N SER A 205 -28.57 -0.57 12.24
CA SER A 205 -29.09 -1.84 11.76
C SER A 205 -28.30 -2.35 10.57
N GLY A 206 -28.03 -3.66 10.53
CA GLY A 206 -27.50 -4.33 9.34
C GLY A 206 -28.60 -5.10 8.62
N ILE A 207 -28.73 -4.89 7.31
CA ILE A 207 -29.55 -5.73 6.43
C ILE A 207 -28.64 -6.58 5.53
N TYR A 208 -28.95 -7.87 5.42
CA TYR A 208 -28.10 -8.88 4.78
C TYR A 208 -28.91 -9.64 3.72
N PRO A 209 -29.04 -9.08 2.51
CA PRO A 209 -29.72 -9.73 1.41
C PRO A 209 -28.91 -10.90 0.83
N GLY A 210 -29.60 -11.99 0.50
CA GLY A 210 -29.15 -13.02 -0.41
C GLY A 210 -29.28 -12.59 -1.87
N PRO A 211 -29.16 -13.52 -2.84
CA PRO A 211 -29.26 -13.22 -4.26
C PRO A 211 -30.55 -12.46 -4.62
N ALA A 212 -30.45 -11.45 -5.47
CA ALA A 212 -31.59 -10.65 -5.92
C ALA A 212 -31.41 -10.12 -7.35
N PHE A 213 -32.51 -9.96 -8.08
CA PHE A 213 -32.54 -9.39 -9.43
C PHE A 213 -32.33 -7.87 -9.37
N THR A 214 -31.10 -7.44 -9.65
CA THR A 214 -30.70 -6.02 -9.71
C THR A 214 -29.63 -5.82 -10.78
N GLU A 215 -29.31 -4.56 -11.12
CA GLU A 215 -28.14 -4.22 -11.97
C GLU A 215 -26.81 -4.77 -11.41
N PHE A 216 -26.76 -5.15 -10.13
CA PHE A 216 -25.63 -5.87 -9.51
C PHE A 216 -25.22 -7.13 -10.30
N GLY A 217 -26.19 -7.88 -10.83
CA GLY A 217 -25.91 -9.05 -11.68
C GLY A 217 -25.21 -8.70 -12.99
N LYS A 218 -25.53 -7.53 -13.57
CA LYS A 218 -24.94 -7.00 -14.81
C LYS A 218 -23.56 -6.36 -14.59
N HIS A 219 -23.28 -5.87 -13.38
CA HIS A 219 -22.01 -5.23 -13.03
C HIS A 219 -21.01 -6.17 -12.35
N SER A 220 -21.34 -7.45 -12.15
CA SER A 220 -20.49 -8.39 -11.44
C SER A 220 -19.54 -9.23 -12.29
N GLY A 221 -19.26 -8.75 -13.50
CA GLY A 221 -18.43 -9.43 -14.49
C GLY A 221 -19.12 -10.66 -15.09
N ASP A 222 -18.79 -10.95 -16.35
CA ASP A 222 -19.12 -12.23 -17.00
C ASP A 222 -17.95 -13.19 -16.80
N ASN A 223 -18.22 -14.36 -16.25
CA ASN A 223 -17.23 -15.41 -16.06
C ASN A 223 -17.85 -16.76 -16.40
N ALA A 224 -17.05 -17.67 -16.96
CA ALA A 224 -17.48 -18.99 -17.43
C ALA A 224 -18.21 -19.83 -16.36
N VAL A 225 -17.89 -19.62 -15.07
CA VAL A 225 -18.56 -20.31 -13.95
C VAL A 225 -19.98 -19.79 -13.73
N LYS A 226 -20.20 -18.50 -13.97
CA LYS A 226 -21.49 -17.81 -13.81
C LYS A 226 -22.47 -18.15 -14.92
N SER A 227 -21.97 -18.38 -16.14
CA SER A 227 -22.77 -18.85 -17.28
C SER A 227 -23.27 -20.28 -17.10
N ASP A 228 -22.49 -21.12 -16.39
CA ASP A 228 -22.82 -22.53 -16.13
C ASP A 228 -23.72 -22.73 -14.90
N LEU A 229 -23.65 -21.85 -13.89
CA LEU A 229 -24.52 -21.88 -12.71
C LEU A 229 -25.76 -20.98 -12.88
N LYS A 230 -26.81 -21.50 -13.52
CA LYS A 230 -28.16 -20.90 -13.47
C LYS A 230 -28.81 -21.18 -12.12
N LEU A 231 -28.77 -20.22 -11.20
CA LEU A 231 -29.54 -20.30 -9.95
C LEU A 231 -31.05 -20.36 -10.27
N PRO A 232 -31.81 -21.29 -9.66
CA PRO A 232 -33.27 -21.33 -9.80
C PRO A 232 -33.93 -20.00 -9.42
N ASN A 233 -34.93 -19.56 -10.21
CA ASN A 233 -35.61 -18.27 -10.04
C ASN A 233 -36.20 -18.04 -8.64
N TRP A 234 -36.56 -19.09 -7.91
CA TRP A 234 -37.12 -19.01 -6.55
C TRP A 234 -36.10 -18.63 -5.47
N ILE A 235 -34.81 -18.69 -5.77
CA ILE A 235 -33.71 -18.32 -4.84
C ILE A 235 -33.44 -16.81 -4.87
N SER A 236 -33.79 -16.13 -5.97
CA SER A 236 -33.48 -14.72 -6.19
C SER A 236 -34.68 -13.83 -5.83
N MET A 237 -34.45 -12.82 -4.97
CA MET A 237 -35.48 -11.86 -4.55
C MET A 237 -35.64 -10.70 -5.55
N SER A 238 -36.79 -10.04 -5.53
CA SER A 238 -36.93 -8.74 -6.19
C SER A 238 -36.23 -7.63 -5.38
N SER A 239 -35.78 -6.58 -6.07
CA SER A 239 -35.24 -5.37 -5.43
C SER A 239 -36.27 -4.68 -4.54
N GLU A 240 -37.53 -4.67 -4.98
CA GLU A 240 -38.65 -4.14 -4.21
C GLU A 240 -38.85 -4.86 -2.88
N TYR A 241 -38.67 -6.20 -2.83
CA TYR A 241 -38.77 -6.94 -1.58
C TYR A 241 -37.70 -6.48 -0.58
N VAL A 242 -36.45 -6.33 -1.01
CA VAL A 242 -35.36 -5.85 -0.16
C VAL A 242 -35.63 -4.43 0.34
N ALA A 243 -36.13 -3.56 -0.55
CA ALA A 243 -36.52 -2.19 -0.21
C ALA A 243 -37.65 -2.13 0.83
N ARG A 244 -38.71 -2.94 0.69
CA ARG A 244 -39.79 -3.06 1.70
C ARG A 244 -39.24 -3.50 3.06
N ARG A 245 -38.24 -4.40 3.07
CA ARG A 245 -37.58 -4.84 4.29
C ARG A 245 -36.71 -3.75 4.92
N ALA A 246 -36.06 -2.90 4.11
CA ALA A 246 -35.33 -1.72 4.60
C ALA A 246 -36.28 -0.68 5.24
N VAL A 247 -37.41 -0.37 4.61
CA VAL A 247 -38.43 0.52 5.20
C VAL A 247 -39.04 -0.07 6.47
N SER A 248 -39.32 -1.38 6.49
CA SER A 248 -39.76 -2.07 7.71
C SER A 248 -38.73 -2.01 8.83
N LEU A 249 -37.43 -1.98 8.50
CA LEU A 249 -36.34 -1.87 9.46
C LEU A 249 -36.26 -0.45 10.01
N ALA A 250 -36.46 0.58 9.18
CA ALA A 250 -36.59 1.98 9.63
C ALA A 250 -37.76 2.17 10.60
N LYS A 251 -38.93 1.60 10.30
CA LYS A 251 -40.10 1.64 11.20
C LYS A 251 -39.90 0.87 12.50
N ARG A 252 -39.11 -0.20 12.46
CA ARG A 252 -38.86 -1.11 13.60
C ARG A 252 -37.38 -1.50 13.63
N PRO A 253 -36.52 -0.65 14.21
CA PRO A 253 -35.08 -0.89 14.26
C PRO A 253 -34.75 -2.25 14.89
N ARG A 254 -33.87 -3.00 14.24
CA ARG A 254 -33.37 -4.30 14.72
C ARG A 254 -31.87 -4.39 14.49
N ARG A 255 -31.17 -5.18 15.31
CA ARG A 255 -29.72 -5.40 15.16
C ARG A 255 -29.36 -5.90 13.75
N THR A 256 -30.01 -6.98 13.34
CA THR A 256 -29.64 -7.78 12.17
C THR A 256 -30.90 -8.27 11.47
N LEU A 257 -30.99 -8.05 10.16
CA LEU A 257 -32.05 -8.56 9.31
C LEU A 257 -31.45 -9.35 8.13
N VAL A 258 -31.46 -10.68 8.24
CA VAL A 258 -31.05 -11.60 7.16
C VAL A 258 -32.26 -11.93 6.30
N ILE A 259 -32.15 -11.73 4.98
CA ILE A 259 -33.24 -11.98 4.03
C ILE A 259 -32.73 -12.74 2.80
N PRO A 260 -33.41 -13.81 2.37
CA PRO A 260 -34.51 -14.48 3.07
C PRO A 260 -34.10 -15.09 4.41
N TRP A 261 -35.09 -15.36 5.28
CA TRP A 261 -34.83 -15.88 6.63
C TRP A 261 -34.17 -17.27 6.64
N TRP A 262 -34.34 -18.07 5.58
CA TRP A 262 -33.79 -19.42 5.45
C TRP A 262 -32.27 -19.44 5.28
N PHE A 263 -31.61 -18.31 5.03
CA PHE A 263 -30.15 -18.23 5.13
C PHE A 263 -29.65 -18.32 6.57
N ARG A 264 -30.49 -18.03 7.58
CA ARG A 264 -30.07 -18.10 8.99
C ARG A 264 -29.60 -19.49 9.42
N PRO A 265 -30.32 -20.59 9.16
CA PRO A 265 -29.79 -21.93 9.45
C PRO A 265 -28.54 -22.26 8.65
N LEU A 266 -28.39 -21.77 7.41
CA LEU A 266 -27.16 -21.98 6.62
C LEU A 266 -25.96 -21.25 7.23
N VAL A 267 -26.13 -19.99 7.63
CA VAL A 267 -25.10 -19.21 8.35
C VAL A 267 -24.73 -19.90 9.66
N SER A 268 -25.72 -20.43 10.38
CA SER A 268 -25.49 -21.19 11.61
C SER A 268 -24.72 -22.49 11.34
N PHE A 269 -25.03 -23.17 10.24
CA PHE A 269 -24.37 -24.42 9.86
C PHE A 269 -22.92 -24.19 9.46
N ASP A 270 -22.64 -23.17 8.63
CA ASP A 270 -21.28 -22.74 8.28
C ASP A 270 -20.45 -22.41 9.53
N TYR A 271 -21.04 -21.68 10.49
CA TYR A 271 -20.38 -21.34 11.74
C TYR A 271 -20.05 -22.54 12.63
N HIS A 272 -20.97 -23.51 12.76
CA HIS A 272 -20.78 -24.66 13.65
C HIS A 272 -20.06 -25.85 13.00
N PHE A 273 -20.10 -25.94 11.67
CA PHE A 273 -19.53 -27.05 10.91
C PHE A 273 -18.65 -26.58 9.72
N PRO A 274 -17.69 -25.67 9.94
CA PRO A 274 -16.92 -25.05 8.84
C PRO A 274 -16.16 -26.08 8.00
N SER A 275 -15.54 -27.08 8.63
CA SER A 275 -14.80 -28.13 7.90
C SER A 275 -15.68 -28.96 6.96
N LEU A 276 -16.94 -29.17 7.32
CA LEU A 276 -17.89 -29.89 6.46
C LEU A 276 -18.32 -29.02 5.28
N VAL A 277 -18.57 -27.73 5.52
CA VAL A 277 -18.87 -26.77 4.45
C VAL A 277 -17.69 -26.61 3.49
N ASP A 278 -16.46 -26.48 4.01
CA ASP A 278 -15.24 -26.43 3.20
C ASP A 278 -15.07 -27.69 2.33
N TRP A 279 -15.31 -28.87 2.91
CA TRP A 279 -15.26 -30.13 2.17
C TRP A 279 -16.31 -30.19 1.07
N LEU A 280 -17.56 -29.79 1.36
CA LEU A 280 -18.64 -29.73 0.38
C LEU A 280 -18.31 -28.75 -0.76
N LEU A 281 -17.86 -27.53 -0.45
CA LEU A 281 -17.48 -26.53 -1.44
C LEU A 281 -16.29 -26.99 -2.28
N LYS A 282 -15.29 -27.64 -1.66
CA LYS A 282 -14.14 -28.22 -2.36
C LYS A 282 -14.56 -29.27 -3.38
N VAL A 283 -15.39 -30.22 -2.98
CA VAL A 283 -15.78 -31.37 -3.81
C VAL A 283 -16.83 -30.99 -4.86
N ALA A 284 -17.87 -30.26 -4.46
CA ALA A 284 -19.00 -29.93 -5.33
C ALA A 284 -18.74 -28.75 -6.26
N PHE A 285 -17.84 -27.82 -5.88
CA PHE A 285 -17.64 -26.57 -6.61
C PHE A 285 -16.18 -26.37 -7.06
N VAL A 286 -15.23 -26.22 -6.14
CA VAL A 286 -13.85 -25.81 -6.46
C VAL A 286 -13.17 -26.79 -7.42
N ARG A 287 -13.22 -28.11 -7.15
CA ARG A 287 -12.64 -29.12 -8.06
C ARG A 287 -13.25 -29.13 -9.46
N ARG A 288 -14.51 -28.72 -9.59
CA ARG A 288 -15.26 -28.76 -10.85
C ARG A 288 -15.04 -27.50 -11.69
N PHE A 289 -14.97 -26.34 -11.05
CA PHE A 289 -15.00 -25.05 -11.72
C PHE A 289 -13.69 -24.24 -11.62
N HIS A 290 -12.81 -24.54 -10.66
CA HIS A 290 -11.48 -23.92 -10.56
C HIS A 290 -10.46 -24.74 -11.34
N LYS A 291 -10.36 -24.48 -12.64
CA LYS A 291 -9.29 -25.02 -13.47
C LYS A 291 -8.13 -24.04 -13.46
N VAL A 292 -7.11 -24.35 -12.67
CA VAL A 292 -5.79 -23.73 -12.80
C VAL A 292 -5.12 -24.43 -13.98
N GLU A 293 -4.74 -23.69 -15.02
CA GLU A 293 -3.89 -24.23 -16.09
C GLU A 293 -2.57 -24.67 -15.45
N THR A 294 -2.47 -25.96 -15.20
CA THR A 294 -1.20 -26.60 -14.90
C THR A 294 -0.49 -26.73 -16.23
N ALA A 295 0.72 -26.18 -16.33
CA ALA A 295 1.58 -26.42 -17.49
C ALA A 295 1.70 -27.94 -17.69
N PRO A 296 1.62 -28.46 -18.93
CA PRO A 296 1.76 -29.88 -19.17
C PRO A 296 3.11 -30.36 -18.66
N ARG A 297 3.15 -31.55 -18.05
CA ARG A 297 4.42 -32.26 -17.81
C ARG A 297 5.10 -32.47 -19.17
N GLU A 298 6.26 -31.83 -19.38
CA GLU A 298 7.04 -32.00 -20.60
C GLU A 298 7.52 -33.46 -20.73
N ALA A 299 7.15 -34.08 -21.85
CA ALA A 299 7.80 -35.26 -22.41
C ALA A 299 8.89 -34.79 -23.40
N PRO A 300 9.94 -35.60 -23.67
CA PRO A 300 11.19 -35.11 -24.24
C PRO A 300 11.11 -34.71 -25.72
N CYS A 301 11.94 -33.71 -26.05
CA CYS A 301 12.16 -32.98 -27.30
C CYS A 301 11.83 -33.63 -28.66
N GLY A 302 11.27 -32.80 -29.56
CA GLY A 302 11.35 -32.92 -31.01
C GLY A 302 11.08 -31.58 -31.73
N HIS A 303 11.97 -31.19 -32.64
CA HIS A 303 12.00 -30.05 -33.58
C HIS A 303 10.65 -29.79 -34.31
N ALA A 304 10.21 -28.63 -34.86
CA ALA A 304 10.85 -27.46 -35.47
C ALA A 304 9.82 -26.29 -35.69
N VAL A 305 10.32 -25.04 -35.67
CA VAL A 305 10.00 -23.80 -36.44
C VAL A 305 8.55 -23.27 -36.62
N GLY A 306 8.33 -21.98 -36.27
CA GLY A 306 7.31 -21.12 -36.92
C GLY A 306 6.82 -19.85 -36.17
N GLN A 307 7.49 -18.71 -36.42
CA GLN A 307 7.05 -17.28 -36.46
C GLN A 307 6.15 -16.60 -35.38
N ALA A 308 6.58 -15.40 -34.97
CA ALA A 308 5.97 -14.40 -34.05
C ALA A 308 4.93 -13.48 -34.77
N PRO A 309 4.32 -12.40 -34.18
CA PRO A 309 4.49 -11.80 -32.84
C PRO A 309 3.19 -11.33 -32.13
N PHE A 310 3.27 -11.09 -30.81
CA PHE A 310 2.66 -9.99 -30.01
C PHE A 310 2.78 -10.36 -28.52
N ARG A 311 3.76 -9.78 -27.80
CA ARG A 311 3.92 -9.97 -26.34
C ARG A 311 4.47 -8.71 -25.65
N GLY A 312 3.61 -8.09 -24.84
CA GLY A 312 3.92 -7.35 -23.62
C GLY A 312 2.73 -7.62 -22.66
N CYS A 313 2.84 -7.85 -21.36
CA CYS A 313 3.89 -7.58 -20.40
C CYS A 313 3.89 -8.69 -19.30
N PHE A 314 4.98 -8.77 -18.56
CA PHE A 314 5.48 -9.92 -17.80
C PHE A 314 4.76 -10.23 -16.47
N ALA A 315 4.27 -11.46 -16.31
CA ALA A 315 4.31 -12.18 -15.03
C ALA A 315 5.51 -13.14 -15.06
N ARG A 316 6.53 -12.90 -14.22
CA ARG A 316 7.75 -13.73 -14.18
C ARG A 316 7.45 -15.09 -13.54
N SER A 317 7.97 -16.18 -14.13
CA SER A 317 7.72 -17.55 -13.66
C SER A 317 8.37 -17.85 -12.29
N PRO A 318 7.78 -18.74 -11.47
CA PRO A 318 8.35 -19.20 -10.19
C PRO A 318 9.76 -19.81 -10.32
N THR A 319 10.06 -20.42 -11.46
CA THR A 319 11.37 -21.00 -11.79
C THR A 319 12.47 -19.95 -11.91
N LYS A 320 12.18 -18.76 -12.46
CA LYS A 320 13.18 -17.68 -12.58
C LYS A 320 13.58 -17.11 -11.21
N ARG A 321 12.61 -16.92 -10.30
CA ARG A 321 12.88 -16.45 -8.91
C ARG A 321 13.69 -17.46 -8.11
N ARG A 322 13.45 -18.77 -8.30
CA ARG A 322 14.25 -19.83 -7.66
C ARG A 322 15.69 -19.84 -8.18
N ASN A 323 15.89 -19.72 -9.50
CA ASN A 323 17.21 -19.73 -10.12
C ASN A 323 18.06 -18.49 -9.75
N MET A 324 17.46 -17.30 -9.67
CA MET A 324 18.17 -16.09 -9.22
C MET A 324 18.63 -16.19 -7.76
N ARG A 325 17.84 -16.81 -6.88
CA ARG A 325 18.21 -16.98 -5.46
C ARG A 325 19.33 -17.99 -5.25
N ILE A 326 19.29 -19.12 -5.97
CA ILE A 326 20.40 -20.07 -5.98
C ILE A 326 21.67 -19.36 -6.44
N SER A 327 21.58 -18.51 -7.46
CA SER A 327 22.70 -17.66 -7.91
C SER A 327 23.22 -16.70 -6.82
N ARG A 328 22.34 -16.07 -6.02
CA ARG A 328 22.74 -15.14 -4.94
C ARG A 328 23.38 -15.84 -3.73
N LEU A 329 22.89 -17.01 -3.32
CA LEU A 329 23.51 -17.78 -2.24
C LEU A 329 24.87 -18.36 -2.66
N THR A 330 25.03 -18.71 -3.95
CA THR A 330 26.35 -19.06 -4.50
C THR A 330 27.30 -17.87 -4.46
N LYS A 331 26.87 -16.68 -4.91
CA LYS A 331 27.65 -15.43 -4.80
C LYS A 331 28.05 -15.11 -3.36
N LEU A 332 27.14 -15.34 -2.40
CA LEU A 332 27.44 -15.17 -0.97
C LEU A 332 28.55 -16.11 -0.53
N SER A 333 28.47 -17.39 -0.89
CA SER A 333 29.49 -18.39 -0.53
C SER A 333 30.87 -18.02 -1.08
N GLU A 334 30.94 -17.53 -2.31
CA GLU A 334 32.18 -17.00 -2.91
C GLU A 334 32.69 -15.75 -2.19
N SER A 335 31.79 -14.83 -1.83
CA SER A 335 32.14 -13.59 -1.12
C SER A 335 32.68 -13.85 0.29
N LEU A 336 32.08 -14.79 1.03
CA LEU A 336 32.55 -15.21 2.35
C LEU A 336 33.97 -15.78 2.29
N ARG A 337 34.22 -16.69 1.32
CA ARG A 337 35.56 -17.26 1.11
C ARG A 337 36.59 -16.20 0.73
N ALA A 338 36.23 -15.28 -0.17
CA ALA A 338 37.12 -14.18 -0.57
C ALA A 338 37.44 -13.21 0.57
N SER A 339 36.54 -13.08 1.55
CA SER A 339 36.69 -12.18 2.70
C SER A 339 37.23 -12.87 3.96
N ASN A 340 37.58 -14.16 3.86
CA ASN A 340 38.02 -14.99 4.99
C ASN A 340 37.05 -14.97 6.19
N LEU A 341 35.76 -15.14 5.89
CA LEU A 341 34.65 -15.22 6.85
C LEU A 341 34.05 -16.63 6.84
N ASP A 342 33.79 -17.18 8.02
CA ASP A 342 33.11 -18.47 8.17
C ASP A 342 31.58 -18.30 8.03
N ALA A 343 31.06 -17.15 8.48
CA ALA A 343 29.64 -16.83 8.44
C ALA A 343 29.38 -15.33 8.24
N LEU A 344 28.15 -14.98 7.86
CA LEU A 344 27.63 -13.62 7.85
C LEU A 344 26.33 -13.59 8.65
N ALA A 345 26.25 -12.73 9.66
CA ALA A 345 25.03 -12.48 10.41
C ALA A 345 24.38 -11.18 9.96
N LEU A 346 23.10 -11.25 9.57
CA LEU A 346 22.30 -10.12 9.13
C LEU A 346 21.03 -10.01 9.98
N ASN A 347 20.74 -8.81 10.46
CA ASN A 347 19.42 -8.42 10.95
C ASN A 347 18.56 -7.91 9.78
N PRO A 348 17.28 -7.54 10.00
CA PRO A 348 16.43 -6.99 8.93
C PRO A 348 17.09 -5.79 8.27
N SER A 349 17.39 -5.94 6.98
CA SER A 349 18.19 -5.00 6.20
C SER A 349 17.97 -5.25 4.70
N PRO A 350 18.38 -4.30 3.83
CA PRO A 350 18.45 -4.51 2.39
C PRO A 350 19.29 -5.74 2.01
N SER A 351 20.40 -6.00 2.70
CA SER A 351 21.25 -7.18 2.52
C SER A 351 20.51 -8.48 2.80
N LEU A 352 19.73 -8.54 3.89
CA LEU A 352 18.89 -9.70 4.19
C LEU A 352 17.83 -9.91 3.10
N THR A 353 17.18 -8.83 2.69
CA THR A 353 16.14 -8.83 1.65
C THR A 353 16.71 -9.29 0.31
N TYR A 354 17.91 -8.83 -0.04
CA TYR A 354 18.63 -9.23 -1.26
C TYR A 354 18.80 -10.75 -1.34
N LEU A 355 19.22 -11.37 -0.23
CA LEU A 355 19.51 -12.81 -0.16
C LEU A 355 18.24 -13.67 -0.06
N THR A 356 17.23 -13.22 0.68
CA THR A 356 16.11 -14.07 1.12
C THR A 356 14.75 -13.65 0.55
N SER A 357 14.61 -12.38 0.17
CA SER A 357 13.33 -11.69 -0.04
C SER A 357 12.41 -11.67 1.18
N LEU A 358 12.95 -11.92 2.38
CA LEU A 358 12.21 -11.79 3.62
C LEU A 358 12.23 -10.33 4.08
N HIS A 359 11.07 -9.86 4.53
CA HIS A 359 10.88 -8.53 5.07
C HIS A 359 10.44 -8.63 6.54
N PHE A 360 11.19 -7.96 7.41
CA PHE A 360 10.89 -7.88 8.83
C PHE A 360 10.97 -6.42 9.28
N HIS A 361 10.08 -6.04 10.19
CA HIS A 361 10.18 -4.74 10.83
C HIS A 361 11.27 -4.78 11.89
N ILE A 362 12.15 -3.78 11.86
CA ILE A 362 13.11 -3.56 12.94
C ILE A 362 12.34 -3.08 14.17
N SER A 363 12.39 -3.83 15.27
CA SER A 363 11.66 -3.54 16.51
C SER A 363 12.46 -3.98 17.75
N GLU A 364 11.88 -3.96 18.93
CA GLU A 364 12.44 -4.56 20.15
C GLU A 364 12.58 -6.09 20.07
N ARG A 365 11.89 -6.74 19.12
CA ARG A 365 11.97 -8.17 18.86
C ARG A 365 13.08 -8.45 17.85
N PRO A 366 14.26 -8.95 18.26
CA PRO A 366 15.38 -9.16 17.36
C PRO A 366 15.12 -10.27 16.34
N VAL A 367 15.48 -10.02 15.09
CA VAL A 367 15.54 -11.05 14.04
C VAL A 367 16.97 -11.13 13.53
N VAL A 368 17.53 -12.32 13.45
CA VAL A 368 18.88 -12.54 12.90
C VAL A 368 18.84 -13.73 11.95
N VAL A 369 19.44 -13.57 10.78
CA VAL A 369 19.75 -14.68 9.87
C VAL A 369 21.25 -14.83 9.77
N ILE A 370 21.72 -16.05 10.01
CA ILE A 370 23.13 -16.43 9.89
C ILE A 370 23.29 -17.28 8.65
N PHE A 371 24.15 -16.82 7.75
CA PHE A 371 24.52 -17.51 6.52
C PHE A 371 25.91 -18.10 6.68
N THR A 372 26.10 -19.31 6.15
CA THR A 372 27.41 -19.97 6.04
C THR A 372 27.60 -20.42 4.59
N ALA A 373 28.82 -20.79 4.20
CA ALA A 373 29.08 -21.26 2.84
C ALA A 373 28.47 -22.65 2.55
N ASP A 374 28.41 -23.52 3.56
CA ASP A 374 28.17 -24.96 3.36
C ASP A 374 26.90 -25.49 4.06
N HIS A 375 26.22 -24.68 4.89
CA HIS A 375 24.96 -25.05 5.55
C HIS A 375 23.80 -24.15 5.15
N ALA A 376 22.57 -24.71 5.21
CA ALA A 376 21.35 -23.92 5.03
C ALA A 376 21.32 -22.74 6.03
N PRO A 377 20.81 -21.56 5.61
CA PRO A 377 20.76 -20.41 6.51
C PRO A 377 19.94 -20.71 7.76
N VAL A 378 20.36 -20.16 8.90
CA VAL A 378 19.65 -20.25 10.17
C VAL A 378 19.00 -18.91 10.46
N ILE A 379 17.72 -18.92 10.83
CA ILE A 379 16.98 -17.72 11.24
C ILE A 379 16.52 -17.84 12.68
N ILE A 380 16.82 -16.82 13.49
CA ILE A 380 16.27 -16.60 14.82
C ILE A 380 15.23 -15.50 14.73
N LEU A 381 14.01 -15.76 15.19
CA LEU A 381 12.87 -14.86 15.03
C LEU A 381 11.79 -15.09 16.12
N PRO A 382 10.87 -14.13 16.34
CA PRO A 382 9.70 -14.36 17.19
C PRO A 382 8.79 -15.45 16.65
N GLU A 383 8.16 -16.23 17.53
CA GLU A 383 7.14 -17.22 17.16
C GLU A 383 6.02 -16.64 16.29
N LEU A 384 5.59 -15.40 16.55
CA LEU A 384 4.54 -14.73 15.78
C LEU A 384 4.90 -14.48 14.31
N GLU A 385 6.20 -14.48 13.97
CA GLU A 385 6.71 -14.24 12.61
C GLU A 385 6.97 -15.53 11.82
N MET A 386 6.67 -16.71 12.41
CA MET A 386 6.92 -18.02 11.79
C MET A 386 6.19 -18.23 10.46
N LEU A 387 5.08 -17.52 10.22
CA LEU A 387 4.37 -17.59 8.95
C LEU A 387 5.20 -17.04 7.78
N LYS A 388 6.16 -16.14 8.03
CA LYS A 388 7.05 -15.59 6.98
C LYS A 388 8.07 -16.59 6.48
N VAL A 389 8.45 -17.57 7.32
CA VAL A 389 9.41 -18.62 6.95
C VAL A 389 8.73 -19.91 6.50
N THR A 390 7.46 -20.10 6.86
CA THR A 390 6.67 -21.27 6.46
C THR A 390 6.33 -21.20 4.97
N GLY A 391 6.70 -22.24 4.21
CA GLY A 391 6.38 -22.32 2.78
C GLY A 391 7.34 -21.57 1.86
N LEU A 392 8.52 -21.17 2.36
CA LEU A 392 9.59 -20.66 1.50
C LEU A 392 10.00 -21.71 0.45
N PRO A 393 10.34 -21.29 -0.78
CA PRO A 393 10.73 -22.21 -1.85
C PRO A 393 12.18 -22.71 -1.71
N TYR A 394 12.81 -22.47 -0.56
CA TYR A 394 14.18 -22.84 -0.22
C TYR A 394 14.25 -23.21 1.27
N GLU A 395 15.28 -23.96 1.63
CA GLU A 395 15.49 -24.41 3.00
C GLU A 395 16.06 -23.28 3.87
N ILE A 396 15.44 -23.07 5.03
CA ILE A 396 15.95 -22.20 6.10
C ILE A 396 15.60 -22.87 7.43
N LYS A 397 16.58 -22.96 8.34
CA LYS A 397 16.39 -23.57 9.65
C LYS A 397 15.96 -22.50 10.65
N ALA A 398 14.70 -22.55 11.08
CA ALA A 398 14.13 -21.57 12.01
C ALA A 398 14.33 -21.97 13.48
N PHE A 399 14.69 -20.98 14.30
CA PHE A 399 14.75 -21.04 15.77
C PHE A 399 13.80 -19.97 16.32
N PRO A 400 12.51 -20.29 16.46
CA PRO A 400 11.55 -19.37 17.05
C PRO A 400 11.79 -19.20 18.55
N TYR A 401 11.60 -17.98 19.05
CA TYR A 401 11.59 -17.68 20.48
C TYR A 401 10.21 -17.16 20.95
N PRO A 402 9.81 -17.46 22.20
CA PRO A 402 8.54 -17.01 22.77
C PRO A 402 8.62 -15.53 23.19
N GLU A 403 7.48 -14.91 23.50
CA GLU A 403 7.41 -13.47 23.83
C GLU A 403 8.30 -13.07 25.03
N ASN A 404 8.54 -13.98 25.98
CA ASN A 404 9.32 -13.72 27.19
C ASN A 404 10.82 -13.50 26.91
N PRO A 405 11.38 -12.29 27.15
CA PRO A 405 12.78 -11.98 26.85
C PRO A 405 13.82 -12.82 27.60
N ALA A 406 13.47 -13.36 28.77
CA ALA A 406 14.37 -14.21 29.55
C ALA A 406 14.76 -15.51 28.82
N GLU A 407 13.99 -15.92 27.81
CA GLU A 407 14.20 -17.16 27.06
C GLU A 407 14.98 -16.94 25.76
N TRP A 408 15.11 -15.69 25.30
CA TRP A 408 15.69 -15.36 23.99
C TRP A 408 17.15 -15.78 23.90
N GLU A 409 17.96 -15.47 24.92
CA GLU A 409 19.39 -15.79 24.94
C GLU A 409 19.65 -17.29 24.75
N GLY A 410 18.82 -18.14 25.37
CA GLY A 410 18.90 -19.59 25.21
C GLY A 410 18.61 -20.04 23.77
N VAL A 411 17.66 -19.38 23.07
CA VAL A 411 17.33 -19.68 21.67
C VAL A 411 18.45 -19.23 20.74
N PHE A 412 18.96 -18.00 20.91
CA PHE A 412 20.10 -17.48 20.14
C PHE A 412 21.34 -18.36 20.31
N ARG A 413 21.68 -18.75 21.54
CA ARG A 413 22.79 -19.67 21.82
C ARG A 413 22.63 -21.00 21.08
N ARG A 414 21.46 -21.63 21.16
CA ARG A 414 21.20 -22.90 20.44
C ARG A 414 21.32 -22.73 18.92
N ALA A 415 20.84 -21.61 18.38
CA ALA A 415 20.92 -21.34 16.95
C ALA A 415 22.38 -21.23 16.47
N VAL A 416 23.17 -20.39 17.13
CA VAL A 416 24.60 -20.17 16.83
C VAL A 416 25.42 -21.45 17.02
N GLN A 417 25.22 -22.17 18.13
CA GLN A 417 25.90 -23.43 18.39
C GLN A 417 25.55 -24.52 17.37
N SER A 418 24.34 -24.50 16.81
CA SER A 418 23.94 -25.47 15.78
C SER A 418 24.71 -25.33 14.46
N LEU A 419 25.41 -24.21 14.27
CA LEU A 419 26.31 -23.95 13.15
C LEU A 419 27.80 -24.12 13.51
N GLY A 420 28.14 -24.42 14.77
CA GLY A 420 29.53 -24.60 15.20
C GLY A 420 30.40 -23.34 15.05
N LEU A 421 29.80 -22.16 15.26
CA LEU A 421 30.45 -20.85 15.01
C LEU A 421 31.25 -20.28 16.18
N ASP A 422 31.30 -20.96 17.33
CA ASP A 422 32.15 -20.52 18.44
C ASP A 422 33.63 -20.69 18.06
N GLY A 423 34.46 -19.65 18.30
CA GLY A 423 35.84 -19.61 17.83
C GLY A 423 36.02 -19.34 16.32
N ARG A 424 34.94 -18.98 15.60
CA ARG A 424 34.96 -18.70 14.15
C ARG A 424 34.87 -17.20 13.86
N ARG A 425 35.02 -16.83 12.58
CA ARG A 425 34.91 -15.44 12.11
C ARG A 425 33.52 -15.17 11.55
N ILE A 426 32.68 -14.49 12.32
CA ILE A 426 31.30 -14.16 11.98
C ILE A 426 31.25 -12.71 11.51
N GLY A 427 31.20 -12.49 10.21
CA GLY A 427 31.06 -11.16 9.65
C GLY A 427 29.75 -10.49 10.06
N VAL A 428 29.81 -9.21 10.41
CA VAL A 428 28.66 -8.36 10.70
C VAL A 428 28.69 -7.11 9.84
N GLU A 429 27.52 -6.66 9.37
CA GLU A 429 27.41 -5.40 8.61
C GLU A 429 27.31 -4.21 9.57
N PRO A 430 28.35 -3.35 9.70
CA PRO A 430 28.37 -2.31 10.74
C PRO A 430 27.27 -1.25 10.58
N ARG A 431 26.85 -0.99 9.34
CA ARG A 431 25.83 0.03 9.04
C ARG A 431 24.41 -0.41 9.38
N ALA A 432 24.16 -1.71 9.46
CA ALA A 432 22.82 -2.28 9.65
C ALA A 432 22.66 -3.02 10.98
N MET A 433 23.69 -3.76 11.41
CA MET A 433 23.63 -4.59 12.62
C MET A 433 23.49 -3.70 13.86
N ARG A 434 22.37 -3.85 14.59
CA ARG A 434 22.18 -3.11 15.85
C ARG A 434 22.88 -3.82 17.00
N LEU A 435 23.20 -3.04 18.02
CA LEU A 435 23.80 -3.54 19.26
C LEU A 435 22.96 -4.62 19.95
N LEU A 436 21.62 -4.59 19.79
CA LEU A 436 20.70 -5.58 20.35
C LEU A 436 20.96 -6.98 19.78
N GLU A 437 20.84 -7.15 18.46
CA GLU A 437 21.11 -8.41 17.78
C GLU A 437 22.56 -8.86 17.99
N PHE A 438 23.51 -7.92 17.86
CA PHE A 438 24.93 -8.20 18.05
C PHE A 438 25.22 -8.85 19.40
N ARG A 439 24.67 -8.30 20.50
CA ARG A 439 24.85 -8.87 21.85
C ARG A 439 24.31 -10.29 21.98
N HIS A 440 23.18 -10.59 21.35
CA HIS A 440 22.62 -11.95 21.38
C HIS A 440 23.48 -12.95 20.60
N ILE A 441 24.02 -12.55 19.45
CA ILE A 441 24.93 -13.40 18.67
C ILE A 441 26.23 -13.63 19.46
N GLN A 442 26.81 -12.55 20.02
CA GLN A 442 28.03 -12.61 20.82
C GLN A 442 27.88 -13.51 22.06
N ALA A 443 26.75 -13.44 22.76
CA ALA A 443 26.47 -14.33 23.89
C ALA A 443 26.27 -15.81 23.48
N GLY A 444 25.95 -16.06 22.20
CA GLY A 444 25.80 -17.40 21.63
C GLY A 444 27.11 -18.02 21.14
N ALA A 445 28.12 -17.20 20.82
CA ALA A 445 29.48 -17.59 20.42
C ALA A 445 30.51 -16.63 21.05
N PRO A 446 30.80 -16.79 22.36
CA PRO A 446 31.66 -15.87 23.10
C PRO A 446 33.12 -15.86 22.61
N GLU A 447 33.60 -16.95 22.00
CA GLU A 447 34.98 -17.06 21.51
C GLU A 447 35.11 -16.68 20.02
N ALA A 448 34.01 -16.30 19.35
CA ALA A 448 34.04 -15.88 17.96
C ALA A 448 34.65 -14.48 17.76
N ASP A 449 35.26 -14.28 16.59
CA ASP A 449 35.65 -12.97 16.07
C ASP A 449 34.50 -12.38 15.24
N PHE A 450 34.29 -11.06 15.32
CA PHE A 450 33.21 -10.34 14.64
C PHE A 450 33.75 -9.25 13.71
N PRO A 451 34.43 -9.62 12.61
CA PRO A 451 35.01 -8.66 11.70
C PRO A 451 33.95 -7.89 10.89
N ASP A 452 34.35 -6.73 10.38
CA ASP A 452 33.56 -5.93 9.44
C ASP A 452 33.33 -6.71 8.14
N ALA A 453 32.05 -6.89 7.78
CA ALA A 453 31.63 -7.58 6.57
C ALA A 453 31.20 -6.65 5.42
N SER A 454 31.48 -5.35 5.50
CA SER A 454 31.07 -4.34 4.50
C SER A 454 31.52 -4.71 3.09
N ASP A 455 32.78 -5.14 2.92
CA ASP A 455 33.30 -5.60 1.62
C ASP A 455 32.58 -6.85 1.11
N ALA A 456 32.32 -7.81 2.01
CA ALA A 456 31.65 -9.05 1.66
C ALA A 456 30.21 -8.79 1.19
N VAL A 457 29.50 -7.87 1.85
CA VAL A 457 28.15 -7.44 1.47
C VAL A 457 28.16 -6.60 0.20
N SER A 458 29.10 -5.66 0.08
CA SER A 458 29.26 -4.79 -1.09
C SER A 458 29.43 -5.60 -2.37
N ARG A 459 30.27 -6.64 -2.36
CA ARG A 459 30.49 -7.53 -3.52
C ARG A 459 29.22 -8.21 -4.04
N LEU A 460 28.17 -8.35 -3.21
CA LEU A 460 26.90 -8.93 -3.61
C LEU A 460 26.04 -7.96 -4.43
N ARG A 461 26.07 -6.66 -4.07
CA ARG A 461 25.09 -5.67 -4.55
C ARG A 461 25.69 -4.60 -5.45
N VAL A 462 27.01 -4.38 -5.37
CA VAL A 462 27.68 -3.30 -6.12
C VAL A 462 27.47 -3.43 -7.63
N ARG A 463 27.40 -4.66 -8.16
CA ARG A 463 27.08 -4.96 -9.57
C ARG A 463 25.66 -5.48 -9.70
N LYS A 464 24.80 -4.65 -10.28
CA LYS A 464 23.39 -4.94 -10.51
C LYS A 464 23.21 -5.83 -11.72
N ASP A 465 22.37 -6.85 -11.57
CA ASP A 465 21.91 -7.68 -12.67
C ASP A 465 20.85 -6.96 -13.52
N PRO A 466 20.50 -7.47 -14.72
CA PRO A 466 19.54 -6.81 -15.60
C PRO A 466 18.13 -6.64 -15.00
N ASP A 467 17.70 -7.54 -14.12
CA ASP A 467 16.40 -7.46 -13.46
C ASP A 467 16.42 -6.37 -12.36
N GLU A 468 17.55 -6.16 -11.69
CA GLU A 468 17.79 -5.09 -10.71
C GLU A 468 17.84 -3.71 -11.38
N ILE A 469 18.60 -3.57 -12.48
CA ILE A 469 18.64 -2.34 -13.28
C ILE A 469 17.24 -2.00 -13.83
N ALA A 470 16.47 -3.00 -14.25
CA ALA A 470 15.09 -2.78 -14.71
C ALA A 470 14.18 -2.26 -13.59
N ALA A 471 14.37 -2.70 -12.33
CA ALA A 471 13.64 -2.16 -11.19
C ALA A 471 14.03 -0.70 -10.90
N MET A 472 15.33 -0.38 -10.92
CA MET A 472 15.83 0.99 -10.76
C MET A 472 15.25 1.94 -11.82
N ARG A 473 15.15 1.52 -13.09
CA ARG A 473 14.50 2.32 -14.15
C ARG A 473 13.03 2.62 -13.86
N LYS A 474 12.30 1.67 -13.29
CA LYS A 474 10.91 1.91 -12.87
C LYS A 474 10.86 2.93 -11.74
N ALA A 475 11.76 2.82 -10.76
CA ALA A 475 11.88 3.79 -9.67
C ALA A 475 12.19 5.20 -10.20
N VAL A 476 13.14 5.34 -11.13
CA VAL A 476 13.45 6.63 -11.77
C VAL A 476 12.24 7.19 -12.50
N LYS A 477 11.55 6.36 -13.29
CA LYS A 477 10.34 6.79 -14.00
C LYS A 477 9.22 7.24 -13.05
N ALA A 478 9.02 6.52 -11.94
CA ALA A 478 8.03 6.87 -10.93
C ALA A 478 8.38 8.21 -10.28
N ALA A 479 9.64 8.41 -9.88
CA ALA A 479 10.12 9.66 -9.31
C ALA A 479 9.92 10.85 -10.28
N GLN A 480 10.33 10.71 -11.54
CA GLN A 480 10.14 11.78 -12.52
C GLN A 480 8.67 12.11 -12.76
N SER A 481 7.83 11.09 -12.91
CA SER A 481 6.39 11.29 -13.13
C SER A 481 5.74 11.99 -11.94
N ALA A 482 6.19 11.68 -10.73
CA ALA A 482 5.70 12.31 -9.51
C ALA A 482 6.08 13.79 -9.42
N LEU A 483 7.34 14.16 -9.73
CA LEU A 483 7.71 15.57 -9.71
C LEU A 483 7.02 16.37 -10.82
N GLU A 484 6.93 15.82 -12.03
CA GLU A 484 6.19 16.46 -13.13
C GLU A 484 4.71 16.67 -12.77
N ALA A 485 4.10 15.74 -12.03
CA ALA A 485 2.76 15.91 -11.49
C ALA A 485 2.69 16.92 -10.34
N THR A 486 3.79 17.15 -9.61
CA THR A 486 3.86 18.08 -8.48
C THR A 486 4.07 19.53 -8.94
N ILE A 487 4.88 19.77 -9.97
CA ILE A 487 5.25 21.11 -10.45
C ILE A 487 4.02 22.04 -10.65
N PRO A 488 2.91 21.62 -11.28
CA PRO A 488 1.73 22.47 -11.47
C PRO A 488 1.05 22.93 -10.17
N PHE A 489 1.33 22.29 -9.04
CA PHE A 489 0.79 22.66 -7.74
C PHE A 489 1.66 23.70 -7.03
N ILE A 490 2.94 23.82 -7.39
CA ILE A 490 3.88 24.74 -6.75
C ILE A 490 3.50 26.17 -7.09
N LYS A 491 3.31 26.99 -6.06
CA LYS A 491 2.94 28.40 -6.17
C LYS A 491 3.78 29.25 -5.23
N ILE A 492 4.04 30.49 -5.63
CA ILE A 492 4.59 31.51 -4.74
C ILE A 492 3.74 31.59 -3.47
N GLY A 493 4.39 31.66 -2.31
CA GLY A 493 3.76 31.70 -1.00
C GLY A 493 3.50 30.34 -0.36
N MET A 494 3.61 29.22 -1.09
CA MET A 494 3.58 27.88 -0.49
C MET A 494 4.82 27.65 0.38
N THR A 495 4.64 26.90 1.44
CA THR A 495 5.73 26.43 2.30
C THR A 495 6.47 25.25 1.65
N GLU A 496 7.74 25.08 1.99
CA GLU A 496 8.52 23.91 1.60
C GLU A 496 7.85 22.60 2.02
N LYS A 497 7.24 22.55 3.22
CA LYS A 497 6.49 21.39 3.71
C LYS A 497 5.25 21.06 2.89
N GLU A 498 4.48 22.07 2.47
CA GLU A 498 3.29 21.85 1.62
C GLU A 498 3.70 21.19 0.29
N ILE A 499 4.79 21.66 -0.31
CA ILE A 499 5.32 21.10 -1.56
C ILE A 499 5.88 19.69 -1.34
N ALA A 500 6.64 19.47 -0.27
CA ALA A 500 7.16 18.14 0.07
C ALA A 500 6.02 17.13 0.33
N GLY A 501 4.96 17.56 1.01
CA GLY A 501 3.78 16.74 1.27
C GLY A 501 3.06 16.34 -0.02
N GLU A 502 2.85 17.29 -0.94
CA GLU A 502 2.27 16.99 -2.25
C GLU A 502 3.15 16.03 -3.04
N LEU A 503 4.47 16.22 -3.03
CA LEU A 503 5.41 15.34 -3.72
C LEU A 503 5.34 13.90 -3.19
N VAL A 504 5.22 13.69 -1.89
CA VAL A 504 5.01 12.36 -1.30
C VAL A 504 3.70 11.73 -1.80
N VAL A 505 2.62 12.49 -1.88
CA VAL A 505 1.34 11.99 -2.43
C VAL A 505 1.51 11.58 -3.89
N GLN A 506 2.20 12.38 -4.69
CA GLN A 506 2.44 12.08 -6.10
C GLN A 506 3.35 10.87 -6.27
N LEU A 507 4.37 10.69 -5.42
CA LEU A 507 5.24 9.51 -5.44
C LEU A 507 4.43 8.21 -5.25
N LEU A 508 3.51 8.19 -4.29
CA LEU A 508 2.61 7.06 -4.07
C LEU A 508 1.66 6.83 -5.25
N ARG A 509 1.07 7.90 -5.81
CA ARG A 509 0.17 7.83 -6.97
C ARG A 509 0.87 7.29 -8.23
N HIS A 510 2.17 7.57 -8.38
CA HIS A 510 2.96 7.16 -9.53
C HIS A 510 3.73 5.84 -9.32
N GLY A 511 3.36 5.06 -8.30
CA GLY A 511 3.80 3.68 -8.13
C GLY A 511 5.02 3.48 -7.25
N SER A 512 5.46 4.50 -6.50
CA SER A 512 6.42 4.32 -5.41
C SER A 512 5.80 3.46 -4.30
N GLN A 513 6.60 2.58 -3.72
CA GLN A 513 6.30 1.91 -2.46
C GLN A 513 6.23 2.95 -1.33
N SER A 514 5.52 2.62 -0.25
CA SER A 514 5.34 3.49 0.91
C SER A 514 6.63 3.74 1.69
N GLU A 515 7.57 2.79 1.62
CA GLU A 515 8.91 2.97 2.17
C GLU A 515 9.73 3.81 1.18
N MET A 516 9.83 5.11 1.50
CA MET A 516 10.55 6.08 0.68
C MET A 516 12.07 5.91 0.83
N PRO A 517 12.86 6.19 -0.23
CA PRO A 517 14.33 6.18 -0.18
C PRO A 517 14.89 7.03 0.96
N PHE A 518 14.31 8.23 1.07
CA PHE A 518 14.56 9.26 2.08
C PHE A 518 13.37 10.22 2.08
N ALA A 519 13.27 11.08 3.08
CA ALA A 519 12.26 12.13 3.09
C ALA A 519 12.62 13.21 2.05
N PRO A 520 11.72 13.58 1.11
CA PRO A 520 12.05 14.55 0.07
C PRO A 520 12.58 15.86 0.65
N ILE A 521 13.66 16.35 0.07
CA ILE A 521 14.22 17.66 0.38
C ILE A 521 13.59 18.66 -0.57
N VAL A 522 12.92 19.66 -0.01
CA VAL A 522 12.36 20.79 -0.71
C VAL A 522 12.86 22.02 0.01
N SER A 523 13.66 22.84 -0.66
CA SER A 523 14.33 23.98 -0.03
C SER A 523 14.38 25.18 -0.97
N GLY A 524 13.81 26.29 -0.51
CA GLY A 524 13.69 27.53 -1.29
C GLY A 524 14.61 28.63 -0.75
N GLY A 525 15.13 29.48 -1.65
CA GLY A 525 15.95 30.64 -1.31
C GLY A 525 17.16 30.24 -0.46
N PRO A 526 17.45 30.92 0.67
CA PRO A 526 18.60 30.62 1.53
C PRO A 526 18.69 29.17 2.02
N ASN A 527 17.56 28.49 2.19
CA ASN A 527 17.54 27.09 2.63
C ASN A 527 18.18 26.15 1.60
N SER A 528 18.11 26.49 0.30
CA SER A 528 18.72 25.70 -0.78
C SER A 528 20.26 25.69 -0.74
N ALA A 529 20.89 26.57 0.05
CA ALA A 529 22.32 26.52 0.32
C ALA A 529 22.73 25.41 1.31
N ASN A 530 21.77 24.72 1.95
CA ASN A 530 22.05 23.55 2.78
C ASN A 530 21.74 22.26 2.00
N PRO A 531 22.74 21.45 1.61
CA PRO A 531 22.54 20.25 0.80
C PRO A 531 21.65 19.19 1.46
N HIS A 532 21.49 19.23 2.79
CA HIS A 532 20.62 18.35 3.58
C HIS A 532 19.53 19.13 4.33
N ALA A 533 19.01 20.21 3.72
CA ALA A 533 17.90 20.95 4.28
C ALA A 533 16.69 20.03 4.53
N SER A 534 16.03 20.20 5.67
CA SER A 534 14.69 19.62 5.89
C SER A 534 13.63 20.65 5.49
N PRO A 535 12.56 20.25 4.78
CA PRO A 535 11.47 21.16 4.45
C PRO A 535 10.94 21.91 5.69
N SER A 536 10.92 23.23 5.63
CA SER A 536 10.52 24.11 6.73
C SER A 536 9.18 24.81 6.45
N GLU A 537 8.78 25.70 7.36
CA GLU A 537 7.62 26.59 7.16
C GLU A 537 7.97 27.81 6.29
N ARG A 538 9.20 27.89 5.75
CA ARG A 538 9.61 28.99 4.86
C ARG A 538 8.73 28.96 3.62
N ARG A 539 8.12 30.10 3.33
CA ARG A 539 7.31 30.31 2.12
C ARG A 539 8.20 30.68 0.94
N LEU A 540 7.90 30.14 -0.23
CA LEU A 540 8.54 30.51 -1.48
C LEU A 540 8.25 31.98 -1.82
N GLN A 541 9.28 32.67 -2.30
CA GLN A 541 9.23 34.06 -2.71
C GLN A 541 9.69 34.19 -4.18
N PRO A 542 9.21 35.21 -4.92
CA PRO A 542 9.78 35.55 -6.21
C PRO A 542 11.29 35.81 -6.07
N GLY A 543 12.09 35.26 -6.98
CA GLY A 543 13.56 35.34 -6.96
C GLY A 543 14.24 34.21 -6.21
N ASP A 544 13.50 33.27 -5.61
CA ASP A 544 14.08 32.08 -5.00
C ASP A 544 14.59 31.08 -6.05
N LEU A 545 15.70 30.41 -5.73
CA LEU A 545 15.95 29.07 -6.24
C LEU A 545 15.21 28.06 -5.37
N LEU A 546 14.60 27.06 -5.99
CA LEU A 546 13.96 25.93 -5.33
C LEU A 546 14.69 24.64 -5.70
N VAL A 547 15.40 24.05 -4.74
CA VAL A 547 16.00 22.71 -4.89
C VAL A 547 14.99 21.67 -4.41
N VAL A 548 14.67 20.73 -5.29
CA VAL A 548 13.86 19.55 -4.99
C VAL A 548 14.74 18.32 -5.20
N ASP A 549 14.96 17.57 -4.14
CA ASP A 549 15.69 16.31 -4.13
C ASP A 549 14.78 15.20 -3.58
N TRP A 550 14.58 14.17 -4.39
CA TRP A 550 13.56 13.15 -4.16
C TRP A 550 13.87 11.84 -4.87
N GLY A 551 13.26 10.78 -4.36
CA GLY A 551 13.38 9.44 -4.90
C GLY A 551 12.09 8.63 -4.77
N ALA A 552 11.99 7.55 -5.55
CA ALA A 552 10.93 6.56 -5.44
C ALA A 552 11.52 5.18 -5.15
N SER A 553 10.72 4.29 -4.55
CA SER A 553 11.08 2.89 -4.31
C SER A 553 10.17 1.99 -5.16
N VAL A 554 10.73 1.11 -5.98
CA VAL A 554 9.97 0.15 -6.80
C VAL A 554 10.67 -1.20 -6.79
N ASP A 555 9.92 -2.27 -6.52
CA ASP A 555 10.44 -3.65 -6.46
C ASP A 555 11.65 -3.81 -5.50
N GLY A 556 11.75 -2.97 -4.46
CA GLY A 556 12.86 -2.96 -3.49
C GLY A 556 14.12 -2.24 -3.96
N TYR A 557 14.08 -1.56 -5.11
CA TYR A 557 15.14 -0.70 -5.63
C TYR A 557 14.70 0.74 -5.65
N ILE A 558 15.66 1.65 -5.53
CA ILE A 558 15.34 3.06 -5.36
C ILE A 558 15.95 3.93 -6.46
N SER A 559 15.33 5.10 -6.65
CA SER A 559 15.88 6.21 -7.41
C SER A 559 16.23 7.37 -6.49
N ASP A 560 17.07 8.27 -7.00
CA ASP A 560 17.54 9.46 -6.30
C ASP A 560 17.82 10.55 -7.35
N LEU A 561 17.09 11.66 -7.29
CA LEU A 561 17.12 12.71 -8.30
C LEU A 561 16.99 14.07 -7.63
N THR A 562 17.74 15.03 -8.14
CA THR A 562 17.68 16.43 -7.73
C THR A 562 17.49 17.33 -8.94
N ARG A 563 16.58 18.30 -8.85
CA ARG A 563 16.36 19.37 -9.82
C ARG A 563 16.22 20.71 -9.11
N THR A 564 16.70 21.75 -9.76
CA THR A 564 16.60 23.12 -9.27
C THR A 564 15.71 23.94 -10.19
N PHE A 565 14.79 24.71 -9.61
CA PHE A 565 13.84 25.56 -10.30
C PHE A 565 14.04 27.02 -9.93
N ALA A 566 13.70 27.94 -10.84
CA ALA A 566 13.61 29.37 -10.55
C ALA A 566 12.16 29.73 -10.20
N ILE A 567 11.95 30.44 -9.09
CA ILE A 567 10.63 30.95 -8.71
C ILE A 567 10.49 32.37 -9.26
N GLY A 568 9.79 32.52 -10.39
CA GLY A 568 9.77 33.75 -11.17
C GLY A 568 11.16 34.14 -11.70
N GLU A 569 11.44 35.45 -11.75
CA GLU A 569 12.73 35.96 -12.19
C GLU A 569 13.79 35.90 -11.09
N VAL A 570 14.90 35.21 -11.36
CA VAL A 570 16.04 35.07 -10.47
C VAL A 570 17.22 35.91 -10.94
N GLU A 571 18.09 36.29 -10.00
CA GLU A 571 19.30 37.08 -10.30
C GLU A 571 20.27 36.36 -11.26
N ALA A 572 21.08 37.15 -11.97
CA ALA A 572 22.01 36.63 -12.98
C ALA A 572 23.03 35.63 -12.40
N GLU A 573 23.42 35.79 -11.14
CA GLU A 573 24.34 34.85 -10.48
C GLU A 573 23.72 33.46 -10.29
N TYR A 574 22.43 33.37 -9.95
CA TYR A 574 21.71 32.09 -9.84
C TYR A 574 21.62 31.36 -11.18
N ARG A 575 21.39 32.08 -12.28
CA ARG A 575 21.44 31.49 -13.64
C ARG A 575 22.85 31.01 -13.98
N LYS A 576 23.88 31.78 -13.60
CA LYS A 576 25.29 31.42 -13.82
C LYS A 576 25.69 30.16 -13.04
N ILE A 577 25.43 30.09 -11.73
CA ILE A 577 25.78 28.90 -10.94
C ILE A 577 24.99 27.67 -11.39
N HIS A 578 23.74 27.84 -11.83
CA HIS A 578 22.98 26.75 -12.42
C HIS A 578 23.63 26.18 -13.67
N GLN A 579 24.03 27.05 -14.60
CA GLN A 579 24.73 26.64 -15.82
C GLN A 579 26.04 25.89 -15.50
N ILE A 580 26.81 26.36 -14.52
CA ILE A 580 28.05 25.69 -14.09
C ILE A 580 27.74 24.29 -13.52
N VAL A 581 26.71 24.16 -12.68
CA VAL A 581 26.32 22.85 -12.12
C VAL A 581 25.81 21.91 -13.21
N LEU A 582 25.06 22.41 -14.20
CA LEU A 582 24.62 21.64 -15.36
C LEU A 582 25.82 21.08 -16.16
N GLU A 583 26.83 21.92 -16.41
CA GLU A 583 28.06 21.52 -17.08
C GLU A 583 28.89 20.53 -16.25
N ALA A 584 28.98 20.73 -14.94
CA ALA A 584 29.67 19.83 -14.02
C ALA A 584 29.01 18.45 -13.98
N ASN A 585 27.68 18.40 -13.90
CA ASN A 585 26.89 17.17 -13.91
C ASN A 585 27.06 16.44 -15.26
N ALA A 586 27.06 17.16 -16.38
CA ALA A 586 27.35 16.59 -17.70
C ALA A 586 28.78 16.03 -17.80
N ALA A 587 29.79 16.75 -17.28
CA ALA A 587 31.18 16.30 -17.27
C ALA A 587 31.38 15.04 -16.42
N GLY A 588 30.77 14.98 -15.23
CA GLY A 588 30.78 13.79 -14.37
C GLY A 588 30.18 12.57 -15.07
N ARG A 589 29.00 12.72 -15.68
CA ARG A 589 28.37 11.63 -16.46
C ARG A 589 29.22 11.18 -17.64
N ALA A 590 29.84 12.11 -18.36
CA ALA A 590 30.68 11.80 -19.53
C ALA A 590 31.99 11.09 -19.14
N ALA A 591 32.53 11.38 -17.95
CA ALA A 591 33.73 10.72 -17.43
C ALA A 591 33.48 9.27 -17.00
N ALA A 592 32.25 8.93 -16.63
CA ALA A 592 31.86 7.59 -16.23
C ALA A 592 31.91 6.59 -17.40
N LYS A 593 32.74 5.54 -17.27
CA LYS A 593 32.81 4.42 -18.22
C LYS A 593 33.48 3.20 -17.58
N PRO A 594 33.33 1.99 -18.14
CA PRO A 594 34.07 0.84 -17.65
C PRO A 594 35.58 1.09 -17.60
N GLY A 595 36.24 0.64 -16.54
CA GLY A 595 37.69 0.66 -16.41
C GLY A 595 38.30 1.96 -15.87
N VAL A 596 37.51 2.99 -15.55
CA VAL A 596 38.03 4.22 -14.91
C VAL A 596 37.81 4.20 -13.38
N PRO A 597 38.71 4.82 -12.60
CA PRO A 597 38.50 5.04 -11.18
C PRO A 597 37.28 5.92 -10.88
N CYS A 598 36.61 5.67 -9.75
CA CYS A 598 35.52 6.52 -9.23
C CYS A 598 35.97 7.98 -9.04
N ALA A 599 37.22 8.19 -8.62
CA ALA A 599 37.84 9.51 -8.49
C ALA A 599 37.84 10.32 -9.79
N ASN A 600 37.84 9.70 -10.96
CA ASN A 600 37.81 10.42 -12.24
C ASN A 600 36.45 11.08 -12.50
N VAL A 601 35.36 10.48 -12.02
CA VAL A 601 34.01 11.06 -12.11
C VAL A 601 33.92 12.31 -11.23
N ASP A 602 34.43 12.22 -9.98
CA ASP A 602 34.49 13.38 -9.08
C ASP A 602 35.33 14.51 -9.64
N LYS A 603 36.56 14.19 -10.07
CA LYS A 603 37.48 15.15 -10.68
C LYS A 603 36.87 15.88 -11.87
N ALA A 604 36.18 15.16 -12.76
CA ALA A 604 35.58 15.74 -13.95
C ALA A 604 34.49 16.78 -13.62
N ALA A 605 33.63 16.51 -12.64
CA ALA A 605 32.62 17.48 -12.21
C ALA A 605 33.24 18.62 -11.39
N ARG A 606 34.15 18.30 -10.46
CA ARG A 606 34.78 19.26 -9.55
C ARG A 606 35.62 20.30 -10.29
N GLU A 607 36.39 19.89 -11.30
CA GLU A 607 37.21 20.80 -12.10
C GLU A 607 36.37 21.88 -12.82
N VAL A 608 35.15 21.57 -13.25
CA VAL A 608 34.26 22.55 -13.89
C VAL A 608 33.89 23.66 -12.90
N ILE A 609 33.50 23.28 -11.69
CA ILE A 609 33.12 24.21 -10.62
C ILE A 609 34.33 25.03 -10.14
N GLU A 610 35.48 24.38 -9.96
CA GLU A 610 36.73 25.04 -9.54
C GLU A 610 37.22 26.05 -10.57
N LYS A 611 37.25 25.70 -11.86
CA LYS A 611 37.64 26.62 -12.95
C LYS A 611 36.72 27.83 -13.05
N ALA A 612 35.45 27.68 -12.70
CA ALA A 612 34.48 28.78 -12.65
C ALA A 612 34.61 29.68 -11.41
N GLY A 613 35.49 29.34 -10.45
CA GLY A 613 35.74 30.10 -9.23
C GLY A 613 34.85 29.74 -8.04
N TYR A 614 34.06 28.66 -8.12
CA TYR A 614 33.10 28.26 -7.08
C TYR A 614 33.53 27.01 -6.29
N GLY A 615 34.78 26.55 -6.44
CA GLY A 615 35.27 25.29 -5.83
C GLY A 615 35.02 25.16 -4.32
N GLN A 616 35.20 26.24 -3.56
CA GLN A 616 34.95 26.25 -2.10
C GLN A 616 33.49 25.98 -1.71
N TYR A 617 32.55 26.13 -2.65
CA TYR A 617 31.11 25.95 -2.45
C TYR A 617 30.62 24.55 -2.87
N PHE A 618 31.51 23.69 -3.39
CA PHE A 618 31.20 22.28 -3.68
C PHE A 618 31.87 21.37 -2.65
N THR A 619 31.18 21.20 -1.51
CA THR A 619 31.76 20.69 -0.25
C THR A 619 31.59 19.19 -0.03
N HIS A 620 30.94 18.48 -0.94
CA HIS A 620 30.72 17.03 -0.84
C HIS A 620 31.24 16.29 -2.08
N ARG A 621 31.16 14.96 -2.03
CA ARG A 621 31.47 14.05 -3.14
C ARG A 621 30.54 14.29 -4.34
N THR A 622 30.98 13.98 -5.56
CA THR A 622 30.13 14.07 -6.76
C THR A 622 29.01 13.03 -6.81
N GLY A 623 29.07 11.97 -6.02
CA GLY A 623 27.95 11.04 -5.90
C GLY A 623 28.27 9.77 -5.14
N HIS A 624 27.29 8.88 -5.08
CA HIS A 624 27.31 7.65 -4.30
C HIS A 624 26.67 6.49 -5.04
N GLY A 625 27.01 5.26 -4.65
CA GLY A 625 26.36 4.08 -5.18
C GLY A 625 24.90 4.05 -4.77
N ILE A 626 24.07 3.53 -5.65
CA ILE A 626 22.63 3.43 -5.45
C ILE A 626 22.13 2.07 -5.92
N GLY A 627 21.13 1.52 -5.22
CA GLY A 627 20.55 0.23 -5.51
C GLY A 627 19.34 -0.05 -4.63
N MET A 628 19.53 -0.87 -3.60
CA MET A 628 18.49 -1.10 -2.58
C MET A 628 18.57 -0.06 -1.45
N GLU A 629 19.70 0.64 -1.34
CA GLU A 629 19.91 1.78 -0.44
C GLU A 629 20.22 3.05 -1.24
N GLY A 630 19.94 4.21 -0.63
CA GLY A 630 20.32 5.51 -1.21
C GLY A 630 21.82 5.65 -1.26
N HIS A 631 22.51 5.21 -0.21
CA HIS A 631 23.96 5.26 -0.11
C HIS A 631 24.58 3.86 0.03
N GLU A 632 25.01 3.29 -1.09
CA GLU A 632 25.84 2.07 -1.15
C GLU A 632 27.12 2.33 -1.96
N GLU A 633 27.97 1.32 -2.12
CA GLU A 633 29.16 1.42 -2.99
C GLU A 633 28.75 1.40 -4.48
N PRO A 634 29.50 2.05 -5.39
CA PRO A 634 30.76 2.79 -5.16
C PRO A 634 30.56 4.31 -4.93
N TYR A 635 31.47 4.96 -4.19
CA TYR A 635 31.42 6.41 -3.94
C TYR A 635 32.29 7.25 -4.91
N MET A 636 31.70 8.25 -5.58
CA MET A 636 32.40 9.17 -6.50
C MET A 636 33.06 10.31 -5.72
N ARG A 637 34.18 10.00 -5.06
CA ARG A 637 35.00 10.94 -4.27
C ARG A 637 36.43 10.94 -4.78
N SER A 638 37.15 12.06 -4.60
CA SER A 638 38.46 12.33 -5.20
C SER A 638 39.57 11.32 -4.87
N ASP A 639 39.46 10.58 -3.78
CA ASP A 639 40.44 9.60 -3.31
C ASP A 639 40.02 8.14 -3.57
N ASN A 640 38.83 7.89 -4.13
CA ASN A 640 38.36 6.53 -4.38
C ASN A 640 38.89 5.98 -5.72
N MET A 641 39.90 5.11 -5.63
CA MET A 641 40.53 4.46 -6.78
C MET A 641 39.82 3.17 -7.23
N GLN A 642 38.67 2.82 -6.66
CA GLN A 642 37.87 1.68 -7.13
C GLN A 642 37.52 1.84 -8.61
N ILE A 643 37.74 0.78 -9.39
CA ILE A 643 37.46 0.76 -10.82
C ILE A 643 35.96 0.56 -11.04
N LEU A 644 35.38 1.40 -11.91
CA LEU A 644 34.02 1.26 -12.37
C LEU A 644 33.88 0.06 -13.31
N GLU A 645 32.96 -0.84 -12.98
CA GLU A 645 32.68 -2.07 -13.73
C GLU A 645 31.23 -2.09 -14.23
N PRO A 646 30.93 -2.81 -15.32
CA PRO A 646 29.55 -3.05 -15.76
C PRO A 646 28.64 -3.55 -14.64
N GLY A 647 27.44 -2.98 -14.57
CA GLY A 647 26.44 -3.22 -13.54
C GLY A 647 26.57 -2.31 -12.30
N MET A 648 27.67 -1.57 -12.13
CA MET A 648 27.75 -0.57 -11.05
C MET A 648 26.78 0.59 -11.33
N ALA A 649 26.03 1.01 -10.31
CA ALA A 649 25.09 2.12 -10.40
C ALA A 649 25.32 3.12 -9.27
N PHE A 650 25.24 4.41 -9.59
CA PHE A 650 25.56 5.54 -8.70
C PHE A 650 24.88 6.85 -9.13
N THR A 651 24.91 7.87 -8.28
CA THR A 651 24.46 9.23 -8.57
C THR A 651 25.59 10.09 -9.15
N VAL A 652 25.23 11.09 -9.96
CA VAL A 652 26.13 12.20 -10.34
C VAL A 652 25.42 13.50 -10.01
N GLU A 653 25.81 14.12 -8.90
CA GLU A 653 25.06 15.16 -8.18
C GLU A 653 25.93 16.36 -7.74
N PRO A 654 26.76 16.97 -8.61
CA PRO A 654 27.50 18.15 -8.21
C PRO A 654 26.55 19.30 -7.82
N GLY A 655 27.02 20.17 -6.94
CA GLY A 655 26.26 21.33 -6.47
C GLY A 655 27.13 22.51 -6.07
N ILE A 656 26.54 23.70 -6.12
CA ILE A 656 27.14 24.95 -5.63
C ILE A 656 26.20 25.51 -4.57
N TYR A 657 26.72 25.73 -3.37
CA TYR A 657 25.95 26.20 -2.22
C TYR A 657 26.51 27.53 -1.72
N LEU A 658 25.79 28.64 -1.93
CA LEU A 658 26.18 29.97 -1.49
C LEU A 658 25.55 30.24 -0.11
N PRO A 659 26.34 30.26 0.99
CA PRO A 659 25.80 30.40 2.33
C PRO A 659 24.87 31.60 2.46
N GLU A 660 23.74 31.40 3.17
CA GLU A 660 22.71 32.41 3.44
C GLU A 660 21.99 32.97 2.20
N ARG A 661 22.30 32.49 0.99
CA ARG A 661 21.71 32.97 -0.27
C ARG A 661 20.87 31.91 -0.98
N GLY A 662 21.51 30.84 -1.45
CA GLY A 662 20.86 29.77 -2.17
C GLY A 662 21.85 28.78 -2.77
N GLY A 663 21.34 27.70 -3.34
CA GLY A 663 22.15 26.65 -3.94
C GLY A 663 21.50 26.01 -5.15
N VAL A 664 22.32 25.35 -5.93
CA VAL A 664 21.90 24.53 -7.06
C VAL A 664 22.50 23.15 -6.91
N ARG A 665 21.67 22.12 -7.09
CA ARG A 665 22.10 20.73 -7.32
C ARG A 665 21.34 20.15 -8.50
N ILE A 666 22.04 19.37 -9.31
CA ILE A 666 21.46 18.61 -10.42
C ILE A 666 22.00 17.19 -10.32
N GLU A 667 21.09 16.24 -10.24
CA GLU A 667 21.45 14.85 -9.98
C GLU A 667 20.75 13.87 -10.90
N ASP A 668 21.48 12.82 -11.26
CA ASP A 668 20.95 11.73 -12.05
C ASP A 668 21.53 10.39 -11.59
N ASN A 669 20.71 9.33 -11.71
CA ASN A 669 21.18 7.97 -11.53
C ASN A 669 21.84 7.48 -12.82
N VAL A 670 23.02 6.90 -12.68
CA VAL A 670 23.85 6.37 -13.76
C VAL A 670 24.14 4.90 -13.51
N VAL A 671 24.14 4.10 -14.57
CA VAL A 671 24.61 2.72 -14.55
C VAL A 671 25.73 2.52 -15.56
N ILE A 672 26.77 1.78 -15.19
CA ILE A 672 27.84 1.39 -16.10
C ILE A 672 27.37 0.19 -16.91
N SER A 673 27.34 0.34 -18.23
CA SER A 673 27.12 -0.73 -19.20
C SER A 673 28.44 -1.15 -19.83
N GLU A 674 28.44 -2.26 -20.57
CA GLU A 674 29.60 -2.68 -21.38
C GLU A 674 30.08 -1.63 -22.39
N LYS A 675 29.21 -0.71 -22.81
CA LYS A 675 29.51 0.30 -23.84
C LYS A 675 29.89 1.67 -23.29
N GLY A 676 29.78 1.89 -21.97
CA GLY A 676 29.91 3.20 -21.35
C GLY A 676 28.90 3.41 -20.23
N ALA A 677 28.79 4.64 -19.71
CA ALA A 677 27.75 5.01 -18.77
C ALA A 677 26.40 5.26 -19.45
N GLU A 678 25.33 4.87 -18.78
CA GLU A 678 23.96 5.15 -19.17
C GLU A 678 23.25 5.91 -18.04
N CYS A 679 22.68 7.07 -18.38
CA CYS A 679 21.83 7.82 -17.47
C CYS A 679 20.44 7.20 -17.45
N LEU A 680 19.95 6.82 -16.27
CA LEU A 680 18.64 6.20 -16.11
C LEU A 680 17.51 7.24 -16.18
N SER A 681 17.80 8.50 -15.86
CA SER A 681 16.86 9.62 -15.90
C SER A 681 16.95 10.42 -17.20
N ASP A 682 15.80 10.80 -17.73
CA ASP A 682 15.64 11.64 -18.93
C ASP A 682 14.94 12.98 -18.65
N MET A 683 14.61 13.28 -17.38
CA MET A 683 14.06 14.57 -16.98
C MET A 683 15.00 15.73 -17.32
N GLU A 684 14.44 16.80 -17.87
CA GLU A 684 15.15 18.03 -18.23
C GLU A 684 15.94 18.59 -17.06
N ARG A 685 17.14 19.14 -17.35
CA ARG A 685 18.09 19.66 -16.36
C ARG A 685 18.27 21.17 -16.45
N GLU A 686 17.66 21.79 -17.46
CA GLU A 686 17.63 23.22 -17.63
C GLU A 686 16.85 23.90 -16.50
N LEU A 687 17.20 25.15 -16.22
CA LEU A 687 16.56 25.93 -15.16
C LEU A 687 15.15 26.31 -15.59
N ARG A 688 14.16 25.50 -15.19
CA ARG A 688 12.74 25.79 -15.43
C ARG A 688 12.25 26.89 -14.49
N VAL A 689 11.43 27.79 -15.03
CA VAL A 689 10.74 28.83 -14.25
C VAL A 689 9.39 28.31 -13.79
N VAL A 690 9.11 28.46 -12.51
CA VAL A 690 7.80 28.22 -11.89
C VAL A 690 7.21 29.58 -11.52
N GLU A 691 6.02 29.88 -12.03
CA GLU A 691 5.32 31.17 -11.87
C GLU A 691 4.39 31.23 -10.66
#